data_AF-A0A3M1J918-F1
#
_entry.id   AF-A0A3M1J918-F1
#
_cell.length_a   1.000
_cell.length_b   1.000
_cell.length_c   1.000
_cell.angle_alpha   90.00
_cell.angle_beta   90.00
_cell.angle_gamma   90.00
#
_symmetry.space_group_name_H-M   'P 1'
#
loop_
_entity.id
_entity.type
_entity.pdbx_description
1 polymer ?
#
loop_
_entity_poly.entity_id
_entity_poly.type
_entity_poly.pdbx_seq_one_letter_code
_entity_poly.pdbx_strand_id
1 'polypeptide(L)'
;STGDLTQMIQVSSPGVVTVTVTDSDGCTGTAEATLEQITPLVNITGTTTFCEDQQTTLALDATFEVYEWSTGATTPTITVGQADTISVRVVDENGCEATDDIIVSTWELPTVDITGRLAFCPGTEASLNATAGYATYAWSNNASGASITTSTPGNYTVTVTDSNGCQNTASALVEEEENLSPSVSGDLAFCAGTSTELRGDDGYQIYTWSNGQNGQTLTVTEAGAYTLSVTDAFGCSGEVTVNVDELALPTPGITGSLEYCDQSSTILSADATYQSYQWSGGGGTNPQITVTEPGEYRLTVTDSNGCVGSTSVSVTEHPLPTPSIQGEGGFCPGGSTQLNAPVGFVSYSWSTGSSTPGIIVGSAGVVSLTVTDENGCVGSTTRNITEYATAEPEIVGDLQFCPGEQTTLTGESGFSSYSWSTGSAETSITTNLSGDVTLTVVDANGCETSNTVTLSNFVVTPPTIDAPPGFCEDASATLTAQPGYVSYTWSNSSTQPSITVAEGGVYEVSVVDANGCPSTNAADVVAFALPSPQIGGSTTFCTGLSTTLNAGDTYTSYQWSDGSTTPEIVVNTPGVIGLTVTDANGCIGSNSQEIIEAEQLSPVVSGPRSFCAGQQTTLSAGNGFATYAWSNGSSEPSITVNTPGMYTISVTDAGGCSGETTVEVVQNELPIAEIDGITAFCDGAASELQAPPGYPTYRWSTGAPTTSITVTEPGSYGLTITDANGCVDSAAVAVSAQPLPSFTLE
;
A
#
# COMPACT_ATOMS: atom_id res chain seq x y z
N SER A 1 -61.94 -231.93 -20.40
CA SER A 1 -62.33 -230.94 -19.37
C SER A 1 -61.58 -229.66 -19.67
N THR A 2 -62.28 -228.68 -20.24
CA THR A 2 -61.72 -227.41 -20.69
C THR A 2 -61.44 -226.52 -19.47
N GLY A 3 -60.25 -226.65 -18.90
CA GLY A 3 -59.74 -225.72 -17.91
C GLY A 3 -59.04 -224.56 -18.62
N ASP A 4 -59.62 -223.37 -18.55
CA ASP A 4 -59.00 -222.14 -19.03
C ASP A 4 -57.76 -221.80 -18.18
N LEU A 5 -56.60 -221.71 -18.83
CA LEU A 5 -55.37 -221.17 -18.25
C LEU A 5 -55.29 -219.68 -18.59
N THR A 6 -55.33 -218.82 -17.56
CA THR A 6 -55.11 -217.37 -17.69
C THR A 6 -53.63 -217.05 -17.45
N GLN A 7 -52.96 -216.39 -18.39
CA GLN A 7 -51.58 -215.89 -18.24
C GLN A 7 -51.57 -214.35 -18.33
N MET A 8 -51.02 -213.67 -17.33
CA MET A 8 -50.82 -212.21 -17.36
C MET A 8 -49.47 -211.85 -18.00
N ILE A 9 -49.46 -210.89 -18.93
CA ILE A 9 -48.25 -210.33 -19.55
C ILE A 9 -48.18 -208.83 -19.19
N GLN A 10 -47.04 -208.37 -18.65
CA GLN A 10 -46.74 -206.94 -18.42
C GLN A 10 -45.99 -206.36 -19.62
N VAL A 11 -46.39 -205.19 -20.12
CA VAL A 11 -45.78 -204.50 -21.27
C VAL A 11 -45.44 -203.06 -20.87
N SER A 12 -44.21 -202.63 -21.14
CA SER A 12 -43.68 -201.31 -20.72
C SER A 12 -43.63 -200.25 -21.83
N SER A 13 -44.23 -200.51 -22.99
CA SER A 13 -44.30 -199.56 -24.11
C SER A 13 -45.46 -199.89 -25.06
N PRO A 14 -46.04 -198.92 -25.79
CA PRO A 14 -47.16 -199.14 -26.70
C PRO A 14 -46.81 -200.17 -27.81
N GLY A 15 -47.72 -201.12 -28.09
CA GLY A 15 -47.53 -202.16 -29.11
C GLY A 15 -48.62 -203.24 -29.12
N VAL A 16 -48.58 -204.16 -30.10
CA VAL A 16 -49.51 -205.30 -30.25
C VAL A 16 -48.96 -206.53 -29.52
N VAL A 17 -49.78 -207.18 -28.68
CA VAL A 17 -49.41 -208.43 -27.98
C VAL A 17 -50.28 -209.59 -28.48
N THR A 18 -49.64 -210.66 -28.98
CA THR A 18 -50.30 -211.89 -29.51
C THR A 18 -50.10 -213.07 -28.55
N VAL A 19 -51.17 -213.80 -28.20
CA VAL A 19 -51.11 -215.00 -27.32
C VAL A 19 -51.64 -216.23 -28.07
N THR A 20 -50.88 -217.34 -28.06
CA THR A 20 -51.23 -218.62 -28.71
C THR A 20 -51.38 -219.73 -27.67
N VAL A 21 -52.47 -220.50 -27.71
CA VAL A 21 -52.70 -221.64 -26.81
C VAL A 21 -52.90 -222.92 -27.63
N THR A 22 -52.17 -224.00 -27.30
CA THR A 22 -52.27 -225.33 -27.94
C THR A 22 -52.89 -226.34 -26.99
N ASP A 23 -53.92 -227.08 -27.43
CA ASP A 23 -54.46 -228.19 -26.65
C ASP A 23 -53.67 -229.50 -26.86
N SER A 24 -53.98 -230.52 -26.05
CA SER A 24 -53.26 -231.81 -26.04
C SER A 24 -53.42 -232.64 -27.32
N ASP A 25 -54.38 -232.29 -28.19
CA ASP A 25 -54.64 -232.98 -29.46
C ASP A 25 -54.07 -232.22 -30.67
N GLY A 26 -53.37 -231.10 -30.42
CA GLY A 26 -52.62 -230.33 -31.43
C GLY A 26 -53.41 -229.20 -32.08
N CYS A 27 -54.55 -228.78 -31.54
CA CYS A 27 -55.28 -227.60 -32.04
C CYS A 27 -54.74 -226.31 -31.37
N THR A 28 -54.47 -225.27 -32.17
CA THR A 28 -54.06 -223.93 -31.69
C THR A 28 -55.02 -222.83 -32.10
N GLY A 29 -55.27 -221.87 -31.19
CA GLY A 29 -55.99 -220.62 -31.44
C GLY A 29 -55.19 -219.40 -30.93
N THR A 30 -55.41 -218.22 -31.52
CA THR A 30 -54.69 -216.97 -31.23
C THR A 30 -55.65 -215.80 -30.93
N ALA A 31 -55.20 -214.85 -30.10
CA ALA A 31 -55.87 -213.56 -29.82
C ALA A 31 -54.87 -212.39 -29.68
N GLU A 32 -55.29 -211.15 -29.99
CA GLU A 32 -54.45 -209.93 -30.01
C GLU A 32 -55.12 -208.72 -29.31
N ALA A 33 -54.31 -207.78 -28.76
CA ALA A 33 -54.75 -206.49 -28.17
C ALA A 33 -53.72 -205.33 -28.39
N THR A 34 -54.16 -204.06 -28.34
CA THR A 34 -53.38 -202.82 -28.66
C THR A 34 -53.58 -201.65 -27.66
N LEU A 35 -52.60 -200.74 -27.48
CA LEU A 35 -52.61 -199.56 -26.57
C LEU A 35 -52.02 -198.25 -27.20
N GLU A 36 -52.53 -197.03 -26.87
CA GLU A 36 -52.08 -195.67 -27.34
C GLU A 36 -52.05 -194.55 -26.22
N GLN A 37 -51.42 -193.36 -26.46
CA GLN A 37 -51.22 -192.20 -25.50
C GLN A 37 -51.65 -190.79 -26.06
N ILE A 38 -52.05 -189.79 -25.22
CA ILE A 38 -52.49 -188.38 -25.56
C ILE A 38 -51.84 -187.29 -24.63
N THR A 39 -51.67 -186.02 -25.06
CA THR A 39 -51.10 -184.82 -24.31
C THR A 39 -52.03 -183.56 -24.25
N PRO A 40 -51.94 -182.63 -23.24
CA PRO A 40 -52.83 -181.45 -23.01
C PRO A 40 -52.42 -180.10 -23.69
N LEU A 41 -53.28 -179.04 -23.63
CA LEU A 41 -53.13 -177.69 -24.26
C LEU A 41 -53.33 -176.53 -23.22
N VAL A 42 -52.55 -175.42 -23.28
CA VAL A 42 -52.58 -174.24 -22.34
C VAL A 42 -52.42 -172.87 -23.04
N ASN A 43 -53.11 -171.78 -22.59
CA ASN A 43 -52.86 -170.38 -23.03
C ASN A 43 -52.86 -169.31 -21.89
N ILE A 44 -52.08 -168.22 -22.05
CA ILE A 44 -52.00 -167.03 -21.17
C ILE A 44 -52.92 -165.87 -21.66
N THR A 45 -53.59 -165.16 -20.75
CA THR A 45 -54.51 -164.02 -21.02
C THR A 45 -54.26 -162.83 -20.08
N GLY A 46 -54.58 -161.59 -20.50
CA GLY A 46 -54.47 -160.36 -19.70
C GLY A 46 -54.14 -159.10 -20.52
N THR A 47 -54.13 -157.92 -19.90
CA THR A 47 -53.73 -156.67 -20.58
C THR A 47 -52.21 -156.54 -20.67
N THR A 48 -51.69 -156.16 -21.83
CA THR A 48 -50.25 -156.24 -22.16
C THR A 48 -49.56 -154.88 -22.31
N THR A 49 -50.22 -153.73 -22.11
CA THR A 49 -49.61 -152.38 -22.25
C THR A 49 -50.12 -151.37 -21.20
N PHE A 50 -49.24 -150.62 -20.52
CA PHE A 50 -49.56 -149.62 -19.47
C PHE A 50 -48.43 -148.56 -19.27
N CYS A 51 -48.63 -147.45 -18.54
CA CYS A 51 -47.55 -146.46 -18.26
C CYS A 51 -46.49 -147.05 -17.31
N GLU A 52 -45.23 -146.61 -17.39
CA GLU A 52 -44.09 -147.13 -16.60
C GLU A 52 -44.29 -147.11 -15.07
N ASP A 53 -45.24 -146.33 -14.55
CA ASP A 53 -45.59 -146.23 -13.14
C ASP A 53 -46.78 -147.12 -12.72
N GLN A 54 -47.34 -147.92 -13.63
CA GLN A 54 -48.50 -148.80 -13.40
C GLN A 54 -48.15 -150.31 -13.44
N GLN A 55 -49.13 -151.19 -13.17
CA GLN A 55 -48.98 -152.66 -13.23
C GLN A 55 -50.20 -153.33 -13.86
N THR A 56 -50.02 -154.53 -14.43
CA THR A 56 -51.07 -155.36 -15.05
C THR A 56 -51.10 -156.80 -14.51
N THR A 57 -52.20 -157.53 -14.70
CA THR A 57 -52.35 -158.93 -14.23
C THR A 57 -52.55 -159.89 -15.43
N LEU A 58 -51.85 -161.03 -15.40
CA LEU A 58 -51.94 -162.13 -16.38
C LEU A 58 -52.51 -163.42 -15.74
N ALA A 59 -53.23 -164.24 -16.49
CA ALA A 59 -53.95 -165.45 -16.03
C ALA A 59 -54.02 -166.56 -17.10
N LEU A 60 -54.16 -167.83 -16.70
CA LEU A 60 -54.37 -168.96 -17.64
C LEU A 60 -55.83 -169.27 -17.94
N ASP A 61 -56.09 -169.85 -19.11
CA ASP A 61 -57.42 -170.20 -19.61
C ASP A 61 -57.98 -171.54 -19.08
N ALA A 62 -57.13 -172.40 -18.50
CA ALA A 62 -57.51 -173.70 -17.93
C ALA A 62 -56.77 -174.01 -16.62
N THR A 63 -57.24 -175.03 -15.89
CA THR A 63 -56.67 -175.48 -14.61
C THR A 63 -55.77 -176.69 -14.79
N PHE A 64 -54.60 -176.65 -14.15
CA PHE A 64 -53.58 -177.69 -14.17
C PHE A 64 -53.12 -177.98 -12.73
N GLU A 65 -52.53 -179.14 -12.48
CA GLU A 65 -52.04 -179.52 -11.15
C GLU A 65 -50.79 -178.72 -10.76
N VAL A 66 -49.93 -178.44 -11.75
CA VAL A 66 -48.69 -177.70 -11.54
C VAL A 66 -48.62 -176.51 -12.50
N TYR A 67 -48.19 -175.36 -11.99
CA TYR A 67 -47.89 -174.14 -12.75
C TYR A 67 -46.47 -173.69 -12.44
N GLU A 68 -45.71 -173.32 -13.46
CA GLU A 68 -44.37 -172.72 -13.32
C GLU A 68 -44.25 -171.56 -14.32
N TRP A 69 -44.36 -170.33 -13.83
CA TRP A 69 -44.17 -169.12 -14.64
C TRP A 69 -42.68 -168.72 -14.71
N SER A 70 -42.27 -168.01 -15.77
CA SER A 70 -40.91 -167.44 -15.89
C SER A 70 -40.57 -166.43 -14.79
N THR A 71 -41.58 -165.87 -14.12
CA THR A 71 -41.42 -165.04 -12.91
C THR A 71 -41.13 -165.86 -11.65
N GLY A 72 -41.18 -167.20 -11.73
CA GLY A 72 -41.04 -168.14 -10.62
C GLY A 72 -42.34 -168.43 -9.85
N ALA A 73 -43.47 -167.84 -10.25
CA ALA A 73 -44.75 -168.07 -9.60
C ALA A 73 -45.33 -169.46 -9.93
N THR A 74 -46.16 -169.99 -9.03
CA THR A 74 -46.79 -171.31 -9.15
C THR A 74 -48.32 -171.27 -9.06
N THR A 75 -48.90 -170.09 -9.22
CA THR A 75 -50.35 -169.84 -9.18
C THR A 75 -50.91 -169.66 -10.59
N PRO A 76 -52.23 -169.85 -10.82
CA PRO A 76 -52.83 -169.66 -12.16
C PRO A 76 -52.84 -168.20 -12.66
N THR A 77 -52.51 -167.21 -11.80
CA THR A 77 -52.44 -165.79 -12.14
C THR A 77 -51.19 -165.12 -11.56
N ILE A 78 -50.65 -164.09 -12.24
CA ILE A 78 -49.52 -163.27 -11.79
C ILE A 78 -49.74 -161.78 -12.08
N THR A 79 -49.02 -160.88 -11.39
CA THR A 79 -49.02 -159.43 -11.67
C THR A 79 -47.64 -159.00 -12.15
N VAL A 80 -47.59 -158.16 -13.20
CA VAL A 80 -46.37 -157.73 -13.89
C VAL A 80 -46.37 -156.20 -13.99
N GLY A 81 -45.29 -155.57 -13.54
CA GLY A 81 -45.11 -154.11 -13.57
C GLY A 81 -44.00 -153.62 -14.49
N GLN A 82 -43.43 -154.50 -15.30
CA GLN A 82 -42.33 -154.19 -16.22
C GLN A 82 -42.56 -154.87 -17.56
N ALA A 83 -42.00 -154.29 -18.62
CA ALA A 83 -42.04 -154.87 -19.94
C ALA A 83 -41.14 -156.11 -20.00
N ASP A 84 -41.72 -157.30 -20.21
CA ASP A 84 -40.98 -158.56 -20.36
C ASP A 84 -41.82 -159.61 -21.12
N THR A 85 -41.17 -160.68 -21.58
CA THR A 85 -41.84 -161.88 -22.11
C THR A 85 -42.04 -162.88 -20.99
N ILE A 86 -43.29 -163.17 -20.67
CA ILE A 86 -43.68 -164.09 -19.60
C ILE A 86 -44.10 -165.42 -20.20
N SER A 87 -43.46 -166.52 -19.78
CA SER A 87 -43.83 -167.88 -20.17
C SER A 87 -44.34 -168.70 -18.99
N VAL A 88 -45.10 -169.77 -19.27
CA VAL A 88 -45.61 -170.72 -18.27
C VAL A 88 -45.42 -172.16 -18.72
N ARG A 89 -45.11 -173.05 -17.78
CA ARG A 89 -45.14 -174.51 -17.95
C ARG A 89 -46.17 -175.12 -17.01
N VAL A 90 -46.94 -176.08 -17.49
CA VAL A 90 -47.99 -176.75 -16.72
C VAL A 90 -47.98 -178.27 -16.89
N VAL A 91 -48.50 -178.97 -15.89
CA VAL A 91 -48.64 -180.44 -15.88
C VAL A 91 -50.07 -180.84 -15.46
N ASP A 92 -50.69 -181.78 -16.17
CA ASP A 92 -52.04 -182.29 -15.87
C ASP A 92 -52.06 -183.45 -14.84
N GLU A 93 -53.26 -183.90 -14.45
CA GLU A 93 -53.44 -185.00 -13.47
C GLU A 93 -52.84 -186.34 -13.93
N ASN A 94 -52.62 -186.50 -15.25
CA ASN A 94 -52.10 -187.70 -15.87
C ASN A 94 -50.57 -187.62 -16.09
N GLY A 95 -49.93 -186.53 -15.65
CA GLY A 95 -48.49 -186.32 -15.74
C GLY A 95 -47.99 -185.84 -17.11
N CYS A 96 -48.87 -185.33 -17.98
CA CYS A 96 -48.49 -184.78 -19.28
C CYS A 96 -48.23 -183.26 -19.20
N GLU A 97 -47.25 -182.75 -19.95
CA GLU A 97 -46.78 -181.36 -19.83
C GLU A 97 -47.09 -180.48 -21.07
N ALA A 98 -47.34 -179.19 -20.85
CA ALA A 98 -47.50 -178.16 -21.89
C ALA A 98 -46.91 -176.79 -21.47
N THR A 99 -46.63 -175.90 -22.43
CA THR A 99 -46.06 -174.55 -22.20
C THR A 99 -46.67 -173.48 -23.11
N ASP A 100 -46.72 -172.21 -22.67
CA ASP A 100 -47.15 -171.03 -23.47
C ASP A 100 -46.39 -169.74 -23.05
N ASP A 101 -46.39 -168.69 -23.89
CA ASP A 101 -45.72 -167.39 -23.65
C ASP A 101 -46.46 -166.14 -24.16
N ILE A 102 -46.31 -164.99 -23.47
CA ILE A 102 -46.92 -163.67 -23.81
C ILE A 102 -45.96 -162.49 -23.54
N ILE A 103 -46.05 -161.40 -24.32
CA ILE A 103 -45.22 -160.19 -24.16
C ILE A 103 -46.03 -159.04 -23.52
N VAL A 104 -45.44 -158.39 -22.51
CA VAL A 104 -45.95 -157.18 -21.84
C VAL A 104 -45.04 -155.97 -22.15
N SER A 105 -45.60 -154.77 -22.34
CA SER A 105 -44.86 -153.52 -22.67
C SER A 105 -45.35 -152.29 -21.86
N THR A 106 -44.50 -151.25 -21.75
CA THR A 106 -44.81 -150.00 -21.00
C THR A 106 -44.63 -148.71 -21.83
N TRP A 107 -45.30 -147.61 -21.45
CA TRP A 107 -45.15 -146.26 -22.04
C TRP A 107 -44.41 -145.30 -21.10
N GLU A 108 -43.49 -144.48 -21.64
CA GLU A 108 -42.69 -143.48 -20.89
C GLU A 108 -43.53 -142.28 -20.41
N LEU A 109 -43.14 -141.65 -19.29
CA LEU A 109 -43.77 -140.44 -18.75
C LEU A 109 -43.34 -139.15 -19.51
N PRO A 110 -44.20 -138.12 -19.61
CA PRO A 110 -43.85 -136.84 -20.24
C PRO A 110 -42.78 -136.05 -19.47
N THR A 111 -41.99 -135.19 -20.15
CA THR A 111 -40.98 -134.30 -19.53
C THR A 111 -41.38 -132.82 -19.64
N VAL A 112 -41.53 -132.13 -18.51
CA VAL A 112 -42.04 -130.75 -18.48
C VAL A 112 -41.11 -129.83 -17.68
N ASP A 113 -40.97 -128.59 -18.13
CA ASP A 113 -40.25 -127.50 -17.46
C ASP A 113 -41.02 -126.18 -17.65
N ILE A 114 -40.74 -125.16 -16.83
CA ILE A 114 -41.35 -123.82 -16.89
C ILE A 114 -40.29 -122.76 -17.16
N THR A 115 -40.48 -121.99 -18.24
CA THR A 115 -39.59 -120.92 -18.71
C THR A 115 -40.33 -119.59 -18.82
N GLY A 116 -39.62 -118.48 -19.08
CA GLY A 116 -40.23 -117.16 -19.27
C GLY A 116 -39.65 -116.11 -18.32
N ARG A 117 -40.38 -114.99 -18.14
CA ARG A 117 -39.96 -113.90 -17.25
C ARG A 117 -40.58 -114.15 -15.86
N LEU A 118 -39.72 -114.58 -14.93
CA LEU A 118 -40.09 -114.98 -13.57
C LEU A 118 -39.97 -113.85 -12.53
N ALA A 119 -39.61 -112.63 -12.94
CA ALA A 119 -39.58 -111.44 -12.08
C ALA A 119 -40.34 -110.28 -12.74
N PHE A 120 -41.03 -109.46 -11.93
CA PHE A 120 -41.81 -108.32 -12.42
C PHE A 120 -41.81 -107.16 -11.42
N CYS A 121 -41.99 -105.93 -11.90
CA CYS A 121 -42.07 -104.73 -11.05
C CYS A 121 -43.52 -104.50 -10.59
N PRO A 122 -43.75 -103.75 -9.50
CA PRO A 122 -45.09 -103.47 -9.00
C PRO A 122 -45.99 -102.85 -10.08
N GLY A 123 -47.17 -103.45 -10.29
CA GLY A 123 -48.12 -103.02 -11.34
C GLY A 123 -47.89 -103.61 -12.74
N THR A 124 -46.92 -104.51 -12.91
CA THR A 124 -46.68 -105.27 -14.16
C THR A 124 -46.99 -106.78 -13.98
N GLU A 125 -46.84 -107.59 -15.04
CA GLU A 125 -47.07 -109.05 -14.99
C GLU A 125 -45.82 -109.86 -15.41
N ALA A 126 -45.59 -110.98 -14.73
CA ALA A 126 -44.69 -112.05 -15.13
C ALA A 126 -45.35 -112.98 -16.17
N SER A 127 -44.55 -113.64 -17.00
CA SER A 127 -45.03 -114.56 -18.06
C SER A 127 -44.32 -115.90 -17.95
N LEU A 128 -45.10 -116.97 -17.78
CA LEU A 128 -44.63 -118.34 -17.59
C LEU A 128 -45.07 -119.19 -18.79
N ASN A 129 -44.17 -120.04 -19.28
CA ASN A 129 -44.36 -120.89 -20.45
C ASN A 129 -43.89 -122.31 -20.13
N ALA A 130 -44.81 -123.27 -20.13
CA ALA A 130 -44.52 -124.70 -19.99
C ALA A 130 -44.10 -125.33 -21.33
N THR A 131 -43.35 -126.44 -21.28
CA THR A 131 -42.94 -127.21 -22.47
C THR A 131 -44.15 -127.57 -23.36
N ALA A 132 -44.13 -127.14 -24.63
CA ALA A 132 -45.22 -127.35 -25.59
C ALA A 132 -45.31 -128.82 -26.08
N GLY A 133 -46.48 -129.25 -26.57
CA GLY A 133 -46.67 -130.55 -27.24
C GLY A 133 -47.48 -131.60 -26.48
N TYR A 134 -47.98 -131.29 -25.28
CA TYR A 134 -48.80 -132.20 -24.47
C TYR A 134 -50.29 -132.05 -24.72
N ALA A 135 -51.06 -133.11 -24.48
CA ALA A 135 -52.50 -133.15 -24.74
C ALA A 135 -53.27 -132.19 -23.82
N THR A 136 -52.83 -132.04 -22.57
CA THR A 136 -53.45 -131.11 -21.60
C THR A 136 -52.41 -130.45 -20.69
N TYR A 137 -52.74 -129.26 -20.20
CA TYR A 137 -51.97 -128.43 -19.26
C TYR A 137 -52.89 -127.95 -18.14
N ALA A 138 -52.54 -128.22 -16.88
CA ALA A 138 -53.27 -127.75 -15.71
C ALA A 138 -52.31 -127.04 -14.75
N TRP A 139 -52.49 -125.73 -14.56
CA TRP A 139 -51.66 -124.93 -13.66
C TRP A 139 -52.27 -124.81 -12.27
N SER A 140 -51.42 -124.62 -11.25
CA SER A 140 -51.79 -124.44 -9.83
C SER A 140 -52.74 -123.24 -9.57
N ASN A 141 -52.78 -122.25 -10.47
CA ASN A 141 -53.71 -121.13 -10.43
C ASN A 141 -55.04 -121.41 -11.17
N ASN A 142 -55.34 -122.68 -11.48
CA ASN A 142 -56.48 -123.14 -12.27
C ASN A 142 -56.50 -122.67 -13.73
N ALA A 143 -55.39 -122.12 -14.24
CA ALA A 143 -55.28 -121.79 -15.65
C ALA A 143 -55.00 -123.05 -16.51
N SER A 144 -55.36 -122.96 -17.79
CA SER A 144 -55.09 -123.98 -18.80
C SER A 144 -54.38 -123.36 -19.99
N GLY A 145 -53.61 -124.19 -20.72
CA GLY A 145 -52.78 -123.76 -21.84
C GLY A 145 -51.29 -123.80 -21.54
N ALA A 146 -50.46 -123.75 -22.59
CA ALA A 146 -49.01 -123.87 -22.47
C ALA A 146 -48.34 -122.62 -21.88
N SER A 147 -49.03 -121.48 -21.79
CA SER A 147 -48.50 -120.24 -21.21
C SER A 147 -49.55 -119.49 -20.38
N ILE A 148 -49.08 -118.79 -19.34
CA ILE A 148 -49.88 -117.97 -18.43
C ILE A 148 -49.16 -116.65 -18.11
N THR A 149 -49.91 -115.63 -17.69
CA THR A 149 -49.36 -114.43 -17.04
C THR A 149 -49.84 -114.32 -15.61
N THR A 150 -49.07 -113.65 -14.75
CA THR A 150 -49.46 -113.40 -13.36
C THR A 150 -48.85 -112.11 -12.82
N SER A 151 -49.61 -111.39 -12.02
CA SER A 151 -49.20 -110.21 -11.26
C SER A 151 -49.00 -110.53 -9.77
N THR A 152 -48.96 -111.81 -9.39
CA THR A 152 -48.79 -112.23 -8.00
C THR A 152 -47.56 -113.10 -7.84
N PRO A 153 -46.64 -112.75 -6.91
CA PRO A 153 -45.47 -113.57 -6.64
C PRO A 153 -45.91 -114.88 -5.96
N GLY A 154 -45.17 -115.95 -6.23
CA GLY A 154 -45.52 -117.28 -5.73
C GLY A 154 -44.94 -118.41 -6.57
N ASN A 155 -45.08 -119.63 -6.07
CA ASN A 155 -44.63 -120.83 -6.79
C ASN A 155 -45.77 -121.38 -7.67
N TYR A 156 -45.53 -121.50 -8.97
CA TYR A 156 -46.49 -121.99 -9.95
C TYR A 156 -46.10 -123.38 -10.42
N THR A 157 -47.00 -124.36 -10.24
CA THR A 157 -46.84 -125.74 -10.73
C THR A 157 -47.74 -126.00 -11.94
N VAL A 158 -47.26 -126.73 -12.94
CA VAL A 158 -48.05 -127.23 -14.08
C VAL A 158 -48.02 -128.75 -14.13
N THR A 159 -49.18 -129.36 -14.37
CA THR A 159 -49.34 -130.80 -14.66
C THR A 159 -49.64 -130.98 -16.14
N VAL A 160 -48.92 -131.87 -16.81
CA VAL A 160 -49.12 -132.20 -18.23
C VAL A 160 -49.53 -133.67 -18.39
N THR A 161 -50.40 -133.93 -19.36
CA THR A 161 -50.78 -135.31 -19.76
C THR A 161 -50.42 -135.52 -21.23
N ASP A 162 -49.77 -136.64 -21.56
CA ASP A 162 -49.44 -137.01 -22.94
C ASP A 162 -50.66 -137.62 -23.67
N SER A 163 -50.48 -138.02 -24.94
CA SER A 163 -51.54 -138.66 -25.73
C SER A 163 -51.88 -140.09 -25.32
N ASN A 164 -50.99 -140.76 -24.58
CA ASN A 164 -51.17 -142.13 -24.09
C ASN A 164 -51.81 -142.17 -22.68
N GLY A 165 -52.01 -141.00 -22.07
CA GLY A 165 -52.65 -140.84 -20.77
C GLY A 165 -51.67 -140.76 -19.59
N CYS A 166 -50.36 -140.74 -19.83
CA CYS A 166 -49.34 -140.65 -18.79
C CYS A 166 -49.14 -139.18 -18.36
N GLN A 167 -48.88 -138.93 -17.06
CA GLN A 167 -48.82 -137.58 -16.47
C GLN A 167 -47.48 -137.25 -15.79
N ASN A 168 -47.08 -135.97 -15.80
CA ASN A 168 -45.94 -135.46 -15.03
C ASN A 168 -46.10 -133.96 -14.70
N THR A 169 -45.27 -133.42 -13.78
CA THR A 169 -45.39 -132.03 -13.25
C THR A 169 -44.07 -131.27 -13.18
N ALA A 170 -44.10 -129.92 -13.29
CA ALA A 170 -42.97 -129.01 -13.03
C ALA A 170 -43.40 -127.75 -12.25
N SER A 171 -42.47 -127.07 -11.56
CA SER A 171 -42.74 -125.85 -10.78
C SER A 171 -41.67 -124.76 -10.92
N ALA A 172 -42.07 -123.47 -10.91
CA ALA A 172 -41.17 -122.30 -10.91
C ALA A 172 -41.65 -121.19 -9.96
N LEU A 173 -40.70 -120.47 -9.34
CA LEU A 173 -40.95 -119.32 -8.46
C LEU A 173 -41.03 -118.02 -9.25
N VAL A 174 -42.05 -117.21 -8.96
CA VAL A 174 -42.22 -115.85 -9.48
C VAL A 174 -42.01 -114.84 -8.36
N GLU A 175 -41.16 -113.83 -8.59
CA GLU A 175 -40.79 -112.80 -7.59
C GLU A 175 -41.23 -111.39 -8.05
N GLU A 176 -41.56 -110.51 -7.09
CA GLU A 176 -41.88 -109.10 -7.30
C GLU A 176 -40.71 -108.24 -6.79
N GLU A 177 -40.21 -107.32 -7.62
CA GLU A 177 -39.09 -106.42 -7.31
C GLU A 177 -39.56 -105.16 -6.54
N GLU A 178 -38.64 -104.47 -5.84
CA GLU A 178 -38.96 -103.22 -5.12
C GLU A 178 -39.03 -101.98 -6.05
N ASN A 179 -39.77 -100.95 -5.63
CA ASN A 179 -39.83 -99.67 -6.33
C ASN A 179 -38.52 -98.87 -6.18
N LEU A 180 -38.05 -98.25 -7.26
CA LEU A 180 -36.84 -97.43 -7.26
C LEU A 180 -37.08 -96.05 -6.63
N SER A 181 -36.14 -95.57 -5.82
CA SER A 181 -36.16 -94.24 -5.19
C SER A 181 -34.89 -93.44 -5.53
N PRO A 182 -34.79 -92.84 -6.73
CA PRO A 182 -33.61 -92.06 -7.13
C PRO A 182 -33.42 -90.79 -6.28
N SER A 183 -32.19 -90.30 -6.21
CA SER A 183 -31.84 -89.04 -5.54
C SER A 183 -30.99 -88.13 -6.43
N VAL A 184 -31.13 -86.81 -6.25
CA VAL A 184 -30.38 -85.80 -7.01
C VAL A 184 -29.51 -84.98 -6.06
N SER A 185 -28.24 -84.81 -6.45
CA SER A 185 -27.22 -84.01 -5.75
C SER A 185 -26.75 -82.85 -6.63
N GLY A 186 -26.19 -81.80 -6.03
CA GLY A 186 -25.75 -80.58 -6.72
C GLY A 186 -26.26 -79.31 -6.02
N ASP A 187 -25.79 -78.14 -6.47
CA ASP A 187 -26.27 -76.86 -5.94
C ASP A 187 -27.63 -76.53 -6.55
N LEU A 188 -28.65 -76.38 -5.70
CA LEU A 188 -30.02 -76.06 -6.11
C LEU A 188 -30.26 -74.55 -6.32
N ALA A 189 -29.20 -73.75 -6.34
CA ALA A 189 -29.27 -72.33 -6.66
C ALA A 189 -28.03 -71.89 -7.43
N PHE A 190 -28.20 -70.96 -8.37
CA PHE A 190 -27.10 -70.35 -9.12
C PHE A 190 -27.38 -68.86 -9.37
N CYS A 191 -26.34 -68.07 -9.63
CA CYS A 191 -26.49 -66.65 -9.88
C CYS A 191 -26.96 -66.39 -11.32
N ALA A 192 -27.72 -65.32 -11.54
CA ALA A 192 -28.25 -65.01 -12.86
C ALA A 192 -27.14 -64.93 -13.92
N GLY A 193 -27.32 -65.67 -15.02
CA GLY A 193 -26.32 -65.81 -16.10
C GLY A 193 -25.20 -66.83 -15.86
N THR A 194 -25.21 -67.58 -14.74
CA THR A 194 -24.32 -68.74 -14.53
C THR A 194 -25.08 -70.06 -14.69
N SER A 195 -24.45 -71.19 -14.39
CA SER A 195 -25.07 -72.51 -14.42
C SER A 195 -24.69 -73.34 -13.20
N THR A 196 -25.53 -74.30 -12.82
CA THR A 196 -25.22 -75.34 -11.82
C THR A 196 -25.27 -76.72 -12.47
N GLU A 197 -24.65 -77.72 -11.83
CA GLU A 197 -24.70 -79.12 -12.27
C GLU A 197 -25.48 -79.94 -11.23
N LEU A 198 -26.52 -80.63 -11.70
CA LEU A 198 -27.26 -81.64 -10.96
C LEU A 198 -26.79 -83.03 -11.36
N ARG A 199 -26.79 -83.97 -10.42
CA ARG A 199 -26.35 -85.34 -10.64
C ARG A 199 -27.26 -86.34 -9.92
N GLY A 200 -27.80 -87.29 -10.68
CA GLY A 200 -28.48 -88.47 -10.14
C GLY A 200 -27.52 -89.45 -9.45
N ASP A 201 -27.98 -90.19 -8.47
CA ASP A 201 -27.21 -91.26 -7.81
C ASP A 201 -26.87 -92.42 -8.76
N ASP A 202 -25.90 -93.27 -8.37
CA ASP A 202 -25.49 -94.43 -9.15
C ASP A 202 -26.49 -95.60 -9.01
N GLY A 203 -26.42 -96.60 -9.90
CA GLY A 203 -27.16 -97.87 -9.77
C GLY A 203 -28.22 -98.14 -10.85
N TYR A 204 -28.46 -97.20 -11.76
CA TYR A 204 -29.46 -97.32 -12.82
C TYR A 204 -28.83 -97.45 -14.22
N GLN A 205 -29.55 -98.07 -15.16
CA GLN A 205 -29.12 -98.19 -16.56
C GLN A 205 -29.48 -96.97 -17.41
N ILE A 206 -30.63 -96.36 -17.15
CA ILE A 206 -31.16 -95.23 -17.91
C ILE A 206 -31.39 -94.05 -16.96
N TYR A 207 -30.98 -92.85 -17.38
CA TYR A 207 -31.21 -91.57 -16.72
C TYR A 207 -31.77 -90.59 -17.74
N THR A 208 -32.96 -90.06 -17.47
CA THR A 208 -33.63 -89.10 -18.36
C THR A 208 -34.19 -87.95 -17.53
N TRP A 209 -33.90 -86.72 -17.93
CA TRP A 209 -34.37 -85.51 -17.26
C TRP A 209 -35.61 -84.93 -17.94
N SER A 210 -36.45 -84.20 -17.20
CA SER A 210 -37.69 -83.58 -17.70
C SER A 210 -37.50 -82.60 -18.86
N ASN A 211 -36.30 -82.05 -19.03
CA ASN A 211 -35.92 -81.19 -20.15
C ASN A 211 -35.49 -81.98 -21.42
N GLY A 212 -35.58 -83.30 -21.40
CA GLY A 212 -35.25 -84.20 -22.51
C GLY A 212 -33.78 -84.59 -22.61
N GLN A 213 -32.91 -84.15 -21.67
CA GLN A 213 -31.52 -84.59 -21.64
C GLN A 213 -31.37 -85.99 -21.05
N ASN A 214 -30.40 -86.75 -21.58
CA ASN A 214 -30.07 -88.09 -21.11
C ASN A 214 -28.67 -88.11 -20.48
N GLY A 215 -28.50 -88.90 -19.44
CA GLY A 215 -27.24 -89.01 -18.70
C GLY A 215 -27.41 -88.69 -17.21
N GLN A 216 -26.45 -89.16 -16.42
CA GLN A 216 -26.50 -89.03 -14.95
C GLN A 216 -26.39 -87.57 -14.48
N THR A 217 -25.70 -86.72 -15.24
CA THR A 217 -25.51 -85.30 -14.93
C THR A 217 -26.36 -84.42 -15.84
N LEU A 218 -26.80 -83.27 -15.30
CA LEU A 218 -27.56 -82.25 -15.99
C LEU A 218 -26.98 -80.86 -15.64
N THR A 219 -26.57 -80.10 -16.65
CA THR A 219 -26.24 -78.68 -16.48
C THR A 219 -27.51 -77.84 -16.58
N VAL A 220 -27.79 -77.04 -15.56
CA VAL A 220 -28.97 -76.18 -15.43
C VAL A 220 -28.57 -74.72 -15.59
N THR A 221 -29.23 -74.03 -16.52
CA THR A 221 -29.02 -72.59 -16.83
C THR A 221 -30.27 -71.74 -16.59
N GLU A 222 -31.40 -72.34 -16.26
CA GLU A 222 -32.69 -71.67 -16.02
C GLU A 222 -33.30 -72.19 -14.71
N ALA A 223 -33.96 -71.30 -13.96
CA ALA A 223 -34.70 -71.72 -12.77
C ALA A 223 -35.90 -72.59 -13.15
N GLY A 224 -36.21 -73.60 -12.33
CA GLY A 224 -37.34 -74.46 -12.59
C GLY A 224 -37.29 -75.80 -11.85
N ALA A 225 -38.35 -76.58 -12.04
CA ALA A 225 -38.44 -77.94 -11.53
C ALA A 225 -37.83 -78.92 -12.54
N TYR A 226 -36.85 -79.70 -12.10
CA TYR A 226 -36.19 -80.73 -12.87
C TYR A 226 -36.52 -82.10 -12.29
N THR A 227 -37.15 -82.97 -13.10
CA THR A 227 -37.46 -84.35 -12.72
C THR A 227 -36.45 -85.28 -13.37
N LEU A 228 -35.79 -86.12 -12.59
CA LEU A 228 -34.97 -87.24 -13.05
C LEU A 228 -35.82 -88.51 -13.02
N SER A 229 -35.97 -89.16 -14.17
CA SER A 229 -36.55 -90.49 -14.34
C SER A 229 -35.44 -91.50 -14.59
N VAL A 230 -35.40 -92.58 -13.81
CA VAL A 230 -34.41 -93.65 -13.93
C VAL A 230 -35.05 -95.00 -14.24
N THR A 231 -34.28 -95.89 -14.87
CA THR A 231 -34.68 -97.30 -15.09
C THR A 231 -33.51 -98.23 -14.79
N ASP A 232 -33.75 -99.29 -14.03
CA ASP A 232 -32.75 -100.29 -13.69
C ASP A 232 -32.58 -101.38 -14.77
N ALA A 233 -31.84 -102.44 -14.43
CA ALA A 233 -31.59 -103.57 -15.33
C ALA A 233 -32.77 -104.54 -15.50
N PHE A 234 -33.72 -104.52 -14.57
CA PHE A 234 -34.89 -105.39 -14.56
C PHE A 234 -36.11 -104.70 -15.21
N GLY A 235 -35.97 -103.43 -15.56
CA GLY A 235 -37.00 -102.62 -16.24
C GLY A 235 -37.90 -101.86 -15.27
N CYS A 236 -37.55 -101.79 -13.98
CA CYS A 236 -38.29 -101.00 -13.00
C CYS A 236 -37.90 -99.53 -13.14
N SER A 237 -38.86 -98.62 -12.91
CA SER A 237 -38.69 -97.18 -13.08
C SER A 237 -38.97 -96.41 -11.79
N GLY A 238 -38.25 -95.30 -11.58
CA GLY A 238 -38.49 -94.36 -10.47
C GLY A 238 -38.25 -92.92 -10.90
N GLU A 239 -38.82 -91.96 -10.18
CA GLU A 239 -38.71 -90.52 -10.48
C GLU A 239 -38.45 -89.69 -9.22
N VAL A 240 -37.70 -88.60 -9.36
CA VAL A 240 -37.46 -87.60 -8.32
C VAL A 240 -37.43 -86.20 -8.92
N THR A 241 -38.07 -85.22 -8.26
CA THR A 241 -38.09 -83.82 -8.70
C THR A 241 -37.36 -82.92 -7.71
N VAL A 242 -36.48 -82.05 -8.21
CA VAL A 242 -35.84 -80.96 -7.45
C VAL A 242 -36.17 -79.61 -8.09
N ASN A 243 -36.22 -78.55 -7.26
CA ASN A 243 -36.39 -77.18 -7.73
C ASN A 243 -35.05 -76.47 -7.68
N VAL A 244 -34.69 -75.80 -8.78
CA VAL A 244 -33.47 -74.98 -8.88
C VAL A 244 -33.87 -73.51 -8.98
N ASP A 245 -33.29 -72.67 -8.12
CA ASP A 245 -33.54 -71.23 -8.07
C ASP A 245 -32.44 -70.42 -8.77
N GLU A 246 -32.84 -69.38 -9.51
CA GLU A 246 -31.91 -68.38 -10.05
C GLU A 246 -31.88 -67.15 -9.12
N LEU A 247 -30.69 -66.83 -8.59
CA LEU A 247 -30.47 -65.73 -7.68
C LEU A 247 -30.13 -64.44 -8.45
N ALA A 248 -30.85 -63.36 -8.14
CA ALA A 248 -30.57 -62.05 -8.73
C ALA A 248 -29.17 -61.54 -8.32
N LEU A 249 -28.48 -60.89 -9.26
CA LEU A 249 -27.19 -60.25 -8.96
C LEU A 249 -27.40 -59.02 -8.07
N PRO A 250 -26.49 -58.74 -7.12
CA PRO A 250 -26.56 -57.50 -6.34
C PRO A 250 -26.37 -56.28 -7.25
N THR A 251 -27.10 -55.20 -7.00
CA THR A 251 -26.96 -53.91 -7.69
C THR A 251 -26.29 -52.89 -6.77
N PRO A 252 -24.95 -52.85 -6.68
CA PRO A 252 -24.25 -51.87 -5.85
C PRO A 252 -24.46 -50.45 -6.36
N GLY A 253 -24.63 -49.52 -5.41
CA GLY A 253 -24.54 -48.08 -5.63
C GLY A 253 -23.23 -47.51 -5.08
N ILE A 254 -22.75 -46.41 -5.67
CA ILE A 254 -21.61 -45.64 -5.16
C ILE A 254 -22.14 -44.30 -4.65
N THR A 255 -21.77 -43.97 -3.42
CA THR A 255 -22.12 -42.72 -2.72
C THR A 255 -20.86 -41.93 -2.38
N GLY A 256 -21.00 -40.64 -2.09
CA GLY A 256 -19.89 -39.71 -1.86
C GLY A 256 -19.92 -38.53 -2.82
N SER A 257 -18.97 -37.59 -2.68
CA SER A 257 -18.82 -36.51 -3.65
C SER A 257 -18.09 -37.02 -4.89
N LEU A 258 -18.64 -36.77 -6.07
CA LEU A 258 -18.03 -37.12 -7.36
C LEU A 258 -17.11 -36.01 -7.89
N GLU A 259 -17.02 -34.90 -7.15
CA GLU A 259 -16.24 -33.72 -7.50
C GLU A 259 -15.34 -33.35 -6.33
N TYR A 260 -14.11 -32.95 -6.64
CA TYR A 260 -13.14 -32.42 -5.68
C TYR A 260 -12.20 -31.42 -6.36
N CYS A 261 -11.52 -30.61 -5.56
CA CYS A 261 -10.58 -29.61 -6.06
C CYS A 261 -9.17 -30.20 -6.23
N ASP A 262 -8.39 -29.65 -7.16
CA ASP A 262 -6.99 -30.02 -7.36
C ASP A 262 -6.20 -30.00 -6.03
N GLN A 263 -5.36 -31.02 -5.84
CA GLN A 263 -4.62 -31.32 -4.61
C GLN A 263 -5.48 -31.68 -3.38
N SER A 264 -6.78 -31.94 -3.56
CA SER A 264 -7.65 -32.50 -2.53
C SER A 264 -7.97 -33.98 -2.80
N SER A 265 -8.89 -34.55 -2.03
CA SER A 265 -9.40 -35.90 -2.23
C SER A 265 -10.88 -35.99 -1.88
N THR A 266 -11.57 -36.98 -2.44
CA THR A 266 -12.93 -37.35 -2.05
C THR A 266 -12.98 -38.78 -1.56
N ILE A 267 -14.02 -39.15 -0.82
CA ILE A 267 -14.25 -40.51 -0.35
C ILE A 267 -15.48 -41.05 -1.08
N LEU A 268 -15.30 -42.16 -1.78
CA LEU A 268 -16.40 -42.95 -2.33
C LEU A 268 -16.71 -44.11 -1.40
N SER A 269 -18.00 -44.41 -1.22
CA SER A 269 -18.51 -45.48 -0.35
C SER A 269 -19.54 -46.32 -1.08
N ALA A 270 -19.56 -47.62 -0.82
CA ALA A 270 -20.70 -48.47 -1.19
C ALA A 270 -21.98 -47.97 -0.50
N ASP A 271 -23.12 -48.08 -1.18
CA ASP A 271 -24.44 -47.66 -0.68
C ASP A 271 -25.01 -48.62 0.39
N ALA A 272 -24.59 -49.88 0.37
CA ALA A 272 -25.03 -50.92 1.28
C ALA A 272 -23.87 -51.80 1.76
N THR A 273 -24.19 -52.71 2.69
CA THR A 273 -23.23 -53.69 3.20
C THR A 273 -23.28 -54.96 2.37
N TYR A 274 -22.14 -55.32 1.78
CA TYR A 274 -21.91 -56.55 1.01
C TYR A 274 -20.89 -57.45 1.72
N GLN A 275 -20.81 -58.72 1.29
CA GLN A 275 -19.89 -59.70 1.87
C GLN A 275 -18.43 -59.38 1.50
N SER A 276 -18.18 -58.89 0.28
CA SER A 276 -16.86 -58.43 -0.16
C SER A 276 -16.97 -57.25 -1.12
N TYR A 277 -15.88 -56.50 -1.25
CA TYR A 277 -15.77 -55.30 -2.09
C TYR A 277 -14.47 -55.35 -2.88
N GLN A 278 -14.47 -54.77 -4.09
CA GLN A 278 -13.27 -54.59 -4.89
C GLN A 278 -13.40 -53.33 -5.76
N TRP A 279 -12.45 -52.41 -5.62
CA TRP A 279 -12.39 -51.15 -6.39
C TRP A 279 -11.33 -51.19 -7.49
N SER A 280 -11.61 -50.60 -8.67
CA SER A 280 -10.64 -50.53 -9.79
C SER A 280 -9.40 -49.67 -9.53
N GLY A 281 -9.47 -48.69 -8.63
CA GLY A 281 -8.40 -47.73 -8.32
C GLY A 281 -7.45 -48.13 -7.17
N GLY A 282 -7.37 -49.41 -6.80
CA GLY A 282 -6.41 -49.90 -5.79
C GLY A 282 -6.89 -49.89 -4.33
N GLY A 283 -8.17 -49.60 -4.07
CA GLY A 283 -8.76 -49.50 -2.70
C GLY A 283 -9.00 -50.81 -1.94
N GLY A 284 -8.64 -51.96 -2.50
CA GLY A 284 -8.73 -53.26 -1.81
C GLY A 284 -10.16 -53.68 -1.46
N THR A 285 -10.30 -54.35 -0.30
CA THR A 285 -11.52 -55.05 0.18
C THR A 285 -12.42 -54.21 1.10
N ASN A 286 -12.16 -52.91 1.22
CA ASN A 286 -12.88 -52.01 2.12
C ASN A 286 -14.14 -51.44 1.41
N PRO A 287 -15.27 -51.24 2.12
CA PRO A 287 -16.46 -50.55 1.57
C PRO A 287 -16.22 -49.09 1.12
N GLN A 288 -15.07 -48.49 1.46
CA GLN A 288 -14.73 -47.12 1.10
C GLN A 288 -13.33 -47.02 0.48
N ILE A 289 -13.17 -46.07 -0.44
CA ILE A 289 -11.89 -45.72 -1.07
C ILE A 289 -11.71 -44.19 -1.06
N THR A 290 -10.47 -43.74 -0.80
CA THR A 290 -10.07 -42.35 -1.01
C THR A 290 -9.59 -42.16 -2.44
N VAL A 291 -10.15 -41.17 -3.13
CA VAL A 291 -9.86 -40.84 -4.53
C VAL A 291 -9.02 -39.57 -4.59
N THR A 292 -7.85 -39.67 -5.21
CA THR A 292 -6.87 -38.58 -5.37
C THR A 292 -6.53 -38.29 -6.83
N GLU A 293 -7.04 -39.08 -7.78
CA GLU A 293 -6.86 -38.88 -9.22
C GLU A 293 -8.23 -38.92 -9.90
N PRO A 294 -8.52 -38.04 -10.88
CA PRO A 294 -9.78 -38.07 -11.61
C PRO A 294 -9.83 -39.30 -12.51
N GLY A 295 -11.04 -39.83 -12.75
CA GLY A 295 -11.20 -41.02 -13.56
C GLY A 295 -12.45 -41.82 -13.24
N GLU A 296 -12.55 -42.99 -13.88
CA GLU A 296 -13.66 -43.92 -13.65
C GLU A 296 -13.31 -44.91 -12.54
N TYR A 297 -14.16 -44.96 -11.51
CA TYR A 297 -14.05 -45.88 -10.38
C TYR A 297 -15.16 -46.92 -10.45
N ARG A 298 -14.78 -48.18 -10.64
CA ARG A 298 -15.67 -49.34 -10.67
C ARG A 298 -15.65 -50.04 -9.32
N LEU A 299 -16.83 -50.23 -8.73
CA LEU A 299 -17.06 -51.04 -7.54
C LEU A 299 -17.61 -52.41 -7.98
N THR A 300 -16.96 -53.49 -7.55
CA THR A 300 -17.44 -54.87 -7.68
C THR A 300 -17.71 -55.41 -6.27
N VAL A 301 -18.87 -56.02 -6.05
CA VAL A 301 -19.27 -56.57 -4.75
C VAL A 301 -19.76 -58.00 -4.88
N THR A 302 -19.63 -58.76 -3.80
CA THR A 302 -20.23 -60.09 -3.65
C THR A 302 -21.27 -60.05 -2.52
N ASP A 303 -22.46 -60.57 -2.76
CA ASP A 303 -23.50 -60.68 -1.72
C ASP A 303 -23.28 -61.90 -0.80
N SER A 304 -24.19 -62.12 0.16
CA SER A 304 -24.11 -63.27 1.07
C SER A 304 -24.32 -64.63 0.40
N ASN A 305 -24.88 -64.65 -0.81
CA ASN A 305 -25.16 -65.86 -1.58
C ASN A 305 -24.06 -66.17 -2.61
N GLY A 306 -22.99 -65.35 -2.66
CA GLY A 306 -21.86 -65.55 -3.57
C GLY A 306 -22.04 -64.88 -4.95
N CYS A 307 -23.12 -64.15 -5.18
CA CYS A 307 -23.38 -63.50 -6.47
C CYS A 307 -22.62 -62.18 -6.61
N VAL A 308 -22.06 -61.93 -7.79
CA VAL A 308 -21.17 -60.80 -8.06
C VAL A 308 -21.88 -59.74 -8.92
N GLY A 309 -21.90 -58.51 -8.44
CA GLY A 309 -22.43 -57.34 -9.14
C GLY A 309 -21.39 -56.23 -9.25
N SER A 310 -21.56 -55.32 -10.21
CA SER A 310 -20.65 -54.18 -10.36
C SER A 310 -21.34 -52.93 -10.88
N THR A 311 -20.83 -51.76 -10.50
CA THR A 311 -21.24 -50.43 -10.99
C THR A 311 -20.02 -49.52 -11.18
N SER A 312 -20.14 -48.43 -11.92
CA SER A 312 -19.08 -47.43 -12.05
C SER A 312 -19.61 -45.99 -11.97
N VAL A 313 -18.74 -45.08 -11.50
CA VAL A 313 -18.95 -43.63 -11.50
C VAL A 313 -17.69 -42.92 -12.00
N SER A 314 -17.86 -41.74 -12.59
CA SER A 314 -16.75 -40.88 -12.99
C SER A 314 -16.55 -39.77 -11.95
N VAL A 315 -15.32 -39.61 -11.48
CA VAL A 315 -14.92 -38.55 -10.54
C VAL A 315 -14.17 -37.48 -11.31
N THR A 316 -14.55 -36.21 -11.11
CA THR A 316 -13.95 -35.06 -11.79
C THR A 316 -13.18 -34.19 -10.81
N GLU A 317 -12.01 -33.71 -11.24
CA GLU A 317 -11.17 -32.77 -10.52
C GLU A 317 -11.35 -31.36 -11.07
N HIS A 318 -11.59 -30.38 -10.20
CA HIS A 318 -11.69 -28.98 -10.57
C HIS A 318 -10.38 -28.23 -10.25
N PRO A 319 -9.83 -27.44 -11.19
CA PRO A 319 -8.63 -26.65 -10.93
C PRO A 319 -8.88 -25.59 -9.85
N LEU A 320 -7.88 -25.32 -9.01
CA LEU A 320 -7.98 -24.24 -8.02
C LEU A 320 -8.09 -22.88 -8.73
N PRO A 321 -8.96 -21.96 -8.26
CA PRO A 321 -9.02 -20.61 -8.80
C PRO A 321 -7.71 -19.87 -8.55
N THR A 322 -7.29 -19.04 -9.50
CA THR A 322 -6.05 -18.24 -9.42
C THR A 322 -6.39 -16.76 -9.20
N PRO A 323 -6.63 -16.33 -7.94
CA PRO A 323 -6.90 -14.92 -7.66
C PRO A 323 -5.69 -14.04 -7.95
N SER A 324 -5.94 -12.79 -8.37
CA SER A 324 -4.94 -11.73 -8.46
C SER A 324 -5.40 -10.52 -7.64
N ILE A 325 -4.46 -9.82 -7.01
CA ILE A 325 -4.73 -8.56 -6.30
C ILE A 325 -4.27 -7.42 -7.19
N GLN A 326 -5.21 -6.59 -7.63
CA GLN A 326 -4.99 -5.39 -8.46
C GLN A 326 -4.99 -4.13 -7.59
N GLY A 327 -4.46 -3.02 -8.10
CA GLY A 327 -4.32 -1.74 -7.39
C GLY A 327 -2.86 -1.33 -7.21
N GLU A 328 -2.60 -0.21 -6.56
CA GLU A 328 -1.22 0.25 -6.29
C GLU A 328 -0.62 -0.47 -5.10
N GLY A 329 0.67 -0.79 -5.16
CA GLY A 329 1.38 -1.62 -4.17
C GLY A 329 1.97 -0.83 -3.00
N GLY A 330 1.74 0.48 -2.95
CA GLY A 330 2.22 1.33 -1.88
C GLY A 330 1.37 2.57 -1.72
N PHE A 331 1.67 3.32 -0.66
CA PHE A 331 1.01 4.57 -0.32
C PHE A 331 1.99 5.45 0.49
N CYS A 332 1.73 6.75 0.53
CA CYS A 332 2.55 7.72 1.27
C CYS A 332 2.18 7.75 2.76
N PRO A 333 3.05 8.25 3.65
CA PRO A 333 2.77 8.28 5.09
C PRO A 333 1.42 8.93 5.42
N GLY A 334 0.60 8.25 6.25
CA GLY A 334 -0.77 8.68 6.58
C GLY A 334 -1.81 8.51 5.46
N GLY A 335 -1.41 7.99 4.31
CA GLY A 335 -2.27 7.67 3.18
C GLY A 335 -2.86 6.25 3.24
N SER A 336 -3.47 5.84 2.13
CA SER A 336 -3.98 4.47 1.94
C SER A 336 -4.01 4.11 0.47
N THR A 337 -3.97 2.81 0.16
CA THR A 337 -4.14 2.30 -1.21
C THR A 337 -5.41 1.47 -1.34
N GLN A 338 -6.05 1.53 -2.50
CA GLN A 338 -7.19 0.68 -2.83
C GLN A 338 -6.71 -0.58 -3.57
N LEU A 339 -7.10 -1.74 -3.04
CA LEU A 339 -6.86 -3.04 -3.65
C LEU A 339 -8.18 -3.63 -4.13
N ASN A 340 -8.16 -4.22 -5.31
CA ASN A 340 -9.34 -4.86 -5.91
C ASN A 340 -8.99 -6.27 -6.37
N ALA A 341 -9.90 -7.21 -6.14
CA ALA A 341 -9.89 -8.54 -6.71
C ALA A 341 -10.78 -8.59 -7.96
N PRO A 342 -10.48 -9.46 -8.94
CA PRO A 342 -11.38 -9.73 -10.06
C PRO A 342 -12.79 -10.11 -9.60
N VAL A 343 -13.79 -9.64 -10.33
CA VAL A 343 -15.19 -10.07 -10.16
C VAL A 343 -15.38 -11.48 -10.73
N GLY A 344 -16.26 -12.28 -10.13
CA GLY A 344 -16.60 -13.63 -10.63
C GLY A 344 -16.35 -14.77 -9.62
N PHE A 345 -15.86 -14.47 -8.41
CA PHE A 345 -15.79 -15.46 -7.33
C PHE A 345 -17.06 -15.43 -6.49
N VAL A 346 -17.43 -16.57 -5.92
CA VAL A 346 -18.58 -16.71 -5.01
C VAL A 346 -18.33 -16.00 -3.69
N SER A 347 -17.11 -16.08 -3.17
CA SER A 347 -16.73 -15.40 -1.92
C SER A 347 -15.32 -14.85 -1.95
N TYR A 348 -15.10 -13.82 -1.14
CA TYR A 348 -13.82 -13.14 -0.93
C TYR A 348 -13.53 -13.12 0.57
N SER A 349 -12.28 -13.33 0.97
CA SER A 349 -11.81 -13.23 2.34
C SER A 349 -10.42 -12.61 2.35
N TRP A 350 -10.33 -11.35 2.75
CA TRP A 350 -9.07 -10.63 2.88
C TRP A 350 -8.47 -10.80 4.28
N SER A 351 -7.14 -10.72 4.42
CA SER A 351 -6.47 -10.68 5.74
C SER A 351 -6.89 -9.50 6.62
N THR A 352 -7.50 -8.47 6.02
CA THR A 352 -8.11 -7.34 6.72
C THR A 352 -9.47 -7.67 7.36
N GLY A 353 -10.01 -8.86 7.10
CA GLY A 353 -11.33 -9.31 7.55
C GLY A 353 -12.49 -8.92 6.62
N SER A 354 -12.22 -8.24 5.51
CA SER A 354 -13.26 -7.88 4.54
C SER A 354 -13.69 -9.07 3.68
N SER A 355 -14.96 -9.06 3.26
CA SER A 355 -15.56 -10.00 2.31
C SER A 355 -16.00 -9.38 0.98
N THR A 356 -15.65 -8.11 0.74
CA THR A 356 -15.96 -7.40 -0.51
C THR A 356 -14.87 -7.59 -1.57
N PRO A 357 -15.18 -7.45 -2.88
CA PRO A 357 -14.17 -7.53 -3.95
C PRO A 357 -13.09 -6.44 -3.89
N GLY A 358 -13.33 -5.32 -3.19
CA GLY A 358 -12.36 -4.24 -3.01
C GLY A 358 -12.18 -3.86 -1.55
N ILE A 359 -10.97 -3.44 -1.18
CA ILE A 359 -10.59 -2.99 0.16
C ILE A 359 -9.70 -1.73 0.09
N ILE A 360 -9.65 -0.99 1.20
CA ILE A 360 -8.70 0.10 1.41
C ILE A 360 -7.73 -0.35 2.51
N VAL A 361 -6.43 -0.17 2.27
CA VAL A 361 -5.36 -0.58 3.18
C VAL A 361 -4.50 0.64 3.52
N GLY A 362 -4.46 1.00 4.80
CA GLY A 362 -3.66 2.11 5.34
C GLY A 362 -2.49 1.67 6.22
N SER A 363 -2.08 0.40 6.14
CA SER A 363 -0.95 -0.12 6.90
C SER A 363 -0.07 -0.97 5.99
N ALA A 364 1.25 -0.79 6.09
CA ALA A 364 2.21 -1.59 5.36
C ALA A 364 2.21 -3.04 5.87
N GLY A 365 2.54 -3.98 4.97
CA GLY A 365 2.60 -5.40 5.29
C GLY A 365 2.08 -6.28 4.16
N VAL A 366 2.00 -7.58 4.44
CA VAL A 366 1.49 -8.57 3.48
C VAL A 366 -0.02 -8.65 3.61
N VAL A 367 -0.73 -8.34 2.53
CA VAL A 367 -2.18 -8.55 2.43
C VAL A 367 -2.43 -9.86 1.70
N SER A 368 -3.21 -10.77 2.30
CA SER A 368 -3.64 -12.00 1.64
C SER A 368 -5.09 -11.90 1.20
N LEU A 369 -5.40 -12.53 0.08
CA LEU A 369 -6.74 -12.71 -0.45
C LEU A 369 -6.98 -14.21 -0.65
N THR A 370 -8.07 -14.70 -0.07
CA THR A 370 -8.62 -16.02 -0.31
C THR A 370 -9.95 -15.86 -1.04
N VAL A 371 -10.16 -16.62 -2.11
CA VAL A 371 -11.41 -16.62 -2.88
C VAL A 371 -11.97 -18.03 -3.02
N THR A 372 -13.28 -18.13 -3.18
CA THR A 372 -13.97 -19.38 -3.50
C THR A 372 -14.70 -19.24 -4.84
N ASP A 373 -14.54 -20.19 -5.74
CA ASP A 373 -15.26 -20.21 -7.03
C ASP A 373 -16.64 -20.89 -6.92
N GLU A 374 -17.33 -21.07 -8.06
CA GLU A 374 -18.66 -21.72 -8.09
C GLU A 374 -18.62 -23.21 -7.76
N ASN A 375 -17.47 -23.87 -7.96
CA ASN A 375 -17.27 -25.28 -7.66
C ASN A 375 -16.84 -25.51 -6.19
N GLY A 376 -16.78 -24.44 -5.38
CA GLY A 376 -16.37 -24.51 -3.98
C GLY A 376 -14.85 -24.59 -3.78
N CYS A 377 -14.04 -24.43 -4.84
CA CYS A 377 -12.59 -24.51 -4.75
C CYS A 377 -11.99 -23.22 -4.23
N VAL A 378 -11.00 -23.35 -3.34
CA VAL A 378 -10.41 -22.24 -2.60
C VAL A 378 -9.02 -21.93 -3.12
N GLY A 379 -8.85 -20.73 -3.66
CA GLY A 379 -7.55 -20.20 -4.10
C GLY A 379 -7.08 -19.08 -3.18
N SER A 380 -5.76 -18.93 -3.02
CA SER A 380 -5.19 -17.83 -2.24
C SER A 380 -4.03 -17.16 -2.94
N THR A 381 -3.87 -15.85 -2.74
CA THR A 381 -2.73 -15.07 -3.22
C THR A 381 -2.34 -14.02 -2.19
N THR A 382 -1.15 -13.45 -2.32
CA THR A 382 -0.65 -12.39 -1.43
C THR A 382 -0.09 -11.22 -2.21
N ARG A 383 -0.10 -10.04 -1.59
CA ARG A 383 0.53 -8.84 -2.13
C ARG A 383 1.17 -8.05 -1.00
N ASN A 384 2.41 -7.63 -1.23
CA ASN A 384 3.12 -6.76 -0.30
C ASN A 384 2.68 -5.31 -0.53
N ILE A 385 2.31 -4.63 0.55
CA ILE A 385 1.98 -3.22 0.57
C ILE A 385 3.08 -2.48 1.32
N THR A 386 3.67 -1.47 0.66
CA THR A 386 4.78 -0.69 1.21
C THR A 386 4.33 0.73 1.50
N GLU A 387 4.57 1.21 2.72
CA GLU A 387 4.52 2.64 3.01
C GLU A 387 5.82 3.28 2.51
N TYR A 388 5.73 4.25 1.59
CA TYR A 388 6.89 4.90 1.02
C TYR A 388 7.55 5.82 2.06
N ALA A 389 8.88 5.74 2.16
CA ALA A 389 9.64 6.66 2.99
C ALA A 389 9.77 8.01 2.29
N THR A 390 9.33 9.09 2.94
CA THR A 390 9.53 10.46 2.46
C THR A 390 10.73 11.09 3.18
N ALA A 391 11.61 11.75 2.43
CA ALA A 391 12.63 12.64 2.98
C ALA A 391 12.13 14.09 2.93
N GLU A 392 12.56 14.90 3.88
CA GLU A 392 12.33 16.35 3.83
C GLU A 392 13.28 16.96 2.79
N PRO A 393 12.79 17.78 1.82
CA PRO A 393 13.63 18.32 0.76
C PRO A 393 14.59 19.38 1.30
N GLU A 394 15.85 19.36 0.87
CA GLU A 394 16.80 20.41 1.25
C GLU A 394 16.54 21.70 0.44
N ILE A 395 16.58 22.86 1.12
CA ILE A 395 16.52 24.19 0.49
C ILE A 395 17.89 24.85 0.67
N VAL A 396 18.56 25.16 -0.45
CA VAL A 396 19.91 25.75 -0.45
C VAL A 396 19.84 27.17 -1.02
N GLY A 397 20.57 28.08 -0.39
CA GLY A 397 20.66 29.49 -0.78
C GLY A 397 20.93 30.39 0.41
N ASP A 398 21.13 31.68 0.17
CA ASP A 398 21.37 32.66 1.24
C ASP A 398 20.05 33.03 1.92
N LEU A 399 19.91 32.65 3.20
CA LEU A 399 18.70 32.93 4.00
C LEU A 399 18.65 34.35 4.55
N GLN A 400 19.75 35.08 4.45
CA GLN A 400 19.86 36.49 4.80
C GLN A 400 20.41 37.31 3.65
N PHE A 401 19.81 38.47 3.40
CA PHE A 401 20.20 39.38 2.31
C PHE A 401 19.98 40.84 2.70
N CYS A 402 20.58 41.76 1.95
CA CYS A 402 20.46 43.18 2.25
C CYS A 402 19.07 43.72 1.88
N PRO A 403 18.50 44.67 2.66
CA PRO A 403 17.23 45.29 2.30
C PRO A 403 17.22 45.86 0.88
N GLY A 404 16.28 45.41 0.04
CA GLY A 404 16.15 45.85 -1.35
C GLY A 404 16.85 44.95 -2.38
N GLU A 405 17.72 44.03 -1.94
CA GLU A 405 18.29 43.00 -2.80
C GLU A 405 17.39 41.74 -2.87
N GLN A 406 17.74 40.83 -3.76
CA GLN A 406 17.05 39.55 -3.95
C GLN A 406 17.98 38.40 -3.58
N THR A 407 17.44 37.35 -2.96
CA THR A 407 18.12 36.07 -2.77
C THR A 407 17.52 35.00 -3.67
N THR A 408 18.32 33.99 -4.02
CA THR A 408 17.88 32.82 -4.78
C THR A 408 17.90 31.58 -3.89
N LEU A 409 16.76 30.93 -3.77
CA LEU A 409 16.63 29.62 -3.12
C LEU A 409 16.47 28.54 -4.19
N THR A 410 17.14 27.41 -3.99
CA THR A 410 17.09 26.25 -4.87
C THR A 410 16.70 25.04 -4.05
N GLY A 411 15.67 24.31 -4.50
CA GLY A 411 15.31 23.03 -3.93
C GLY A 411 16.24 21.92 -4.42
N GLU A 412 16.50 20.93 -3.57
CA GLU A 412 17.23 19.72 -3.94
C GLU A 412 16.67 19.09 -5.22
N SER A 413 17.56 18.69 -6.14
CA SER A 413 17.16 18.04 -7.38
C SER A 413 16.80 16.57 -7.18
N GLY A 414 15.81 16.06 -7.92
CA GLY A 414 15.43 14.65 -7.92
C GLY A 414 13.94 14.39 -7.66
N PHE A 415 13.18 15.43 -7.34
CA PHE A 415 11.73 15.37 -7.22
C PHE A 415 11.03 15.53 -8.58
N SER A 416 9.84 14.94 -8.69
CA SER A 416 9.00 14.94 -9.89
C SER A 416 8.28 16.27 -10.11
N SER A 417 8.00 17.02 -9.04
CA SER A 417 7.48 18.39 -9.12
C SER A 417 7.90 19.23 -7.92
N TYR A 418 7.87 20.55 -8.10
CA TYR A 418 8.22 21.57 -7.11
C TYR A 418 7.06 22.56 -7.02
N SER A 419 6.76 23.05 -5.82
CA SER A 419 5.76 24.07 -5.56
C SER A 419 6.21 24.93 -4.39
N TRP A 420 6.56 26.17 -4.68
CA TRP A 420 6.95 27.15 -3.67
C TRP A 420 5.71 27.89 -3.14
N SER A 421 5.74 28.33 -1.88
CA SER A 421 4.68 29.19 -1.30
C SER A 421 4.54 30.54 -2.01
N THR A 422 5.53 30.93 -2.81
CA THR A 422 5.49 32.08 -3.73
C THR A 422 4.63 31.84 -4.99
N GLY A 423 4.20 30.60 -5.23
CA GLY A 423 3.40 30.17 -6.38
C GLY A 423 4.22 29.64 -7.56
N SER A 424 5.56 29.59 -7.47
CA SER A 424 6.42 29.04 -8.53
C SER A 424 6.40 27.51 -8.53
N ALA A 425 6.51 26.92 -9.73
CA ALA A 425 6.71 25.48 -9.94
C ALA A 425 8.13 25.12 -10.42
N GLU A 426 9.01 26.12 -10.49
CA GLU A 426 10.42 25.94 -10.91
C GLU A 426 11.27 25.35 -9.77
N THR A 427 12.42 24.77 -10.11
CA THR A 427 13.37 24.19 -9.11
C THR A 427 14.06 25.25 -8.26
N SER A 428 14.09 26.50 -8.71
CA SER A 428 14.59 27.65 -7.95
C SER A 428 13.64 28.84 -8.03
N ILE A 429 13.72 29.69 -7.03
CA ILE A 429 13.01 30.97 -6.97
C ILE A 429 13.97 32.09 -6.59
N THR A 430 13.65 33.29 -7.05
CA THR A 430 14.31 34.52 -6.62
C THR A 430 13.27 35.40 -5.94
N THR A 431 13.57 35.90 -4.74
CA THR A 431 12.65 36.73 -3.94
C THR A 431 13.41 37.82 -3.17
N ASN A 432 12.74 38.95 -2.93
CA ASN A 432 13.19 40.03 -2.06
C ASN A 432 12.31 40.17 -0.80
N LEU A 433 11.37 39.24 -0.59
CA LEU A 433 10.46 39.26 0.56
C LEU A 433 11.08 38.48 1.72
N SER A 434 10.97 39.05 2.93
CA SER A 434 11.31 38.36 4.18
C SER A 434 10.07 37.64 4.74
N GLY A 435 10.31 36.61 5.55
CA GLY A 435 9.28 35.72 6.09
C GLY A 435 9.51 34.26 5.70
N ASP A 436 8.54 33.42 6.04
CA ASP A 436 8.63 31.98 5.81
C ASP A 436 8.34 31.63 4.34
N VAL A 437 9.26 30.88 3.75
CA VAL A 437 9.13 30.32 2.40
C VAL A 437 9.11 28.80 2.51
N THR A 438 8.04 28.20 2.02
CA THR A 438 7.84 26.74 2.02
C THR A 438 8.05 26.21 0.60
N LEU A 439 8.84 25.15 0.48
CA LEU A 439 8.94 24.33 -0.72
C LEU A 439 8.19 23.02 -0.46
N THR A 440 7.18 22.74 -1.27
CA THR A 440 6.51 21.43 -1.36
C THR A 440 7.00 20.73 -2.62
N VAL A 441 7.38 19.45 -2.50
CA VAL A 441 7.82 18.62 -3.62
C VAL A 441 7.06 17.30 -3.66
N VAL A 442 6.97 16.71 -4.85
CA VAL A 442 6.43 15.36 -5.06
C VAL A 442 7.56 14.44 -5.49
N ASP A 443 7.78 13.34 -4.78
CA ASP A 443 8.78 12.35 -5.17
C ASP A 443 8.35 11.50 -6.40
N ALA A 444 9.19 10.58 -6.85
CA ALA A 444 8.87 9.67 -7.96
C ALA A 444 7.73 8.67 -7.64
N ASN A 445 7.38 8.50 -6.36
CA ASN A 445 6.29 7.64 -5.91
C ASN A 445 4.98 8.42 -5.70
N GLY A 446 4.94 9.71 -6.03
CA GLY A 446 3.75 10.56 -5.88
C GLY A 446 3.54 11.12 -4.47
N CYS A 447 4.53 11.00 -3.57
CA CYS A 447 4.41 11.48 -2.20
C CYS A 447 4.80 12.95 -2.05
N GLU A 448 3.89 13.72 -1.46
CA GLU A 448 4.09 15.12 -1.11
C GLU A 448 4.83 15.26 0.22
N THR A 449 5.88 16.07 0.21
CA THR A 449 6.67 16.46 1.39
C THR A 449 7.05 17.93 1.25
N SER A 450 7.31 18.60 2.37
CA SER A 450 7.60 20.03 2.36
C SER A 450 8.63 20.40 3.41
N ASN A 451 9.46 21.40 3.09
CA ASN A 451 10.37 22.05 4.01
C ASN A 451 10.10 23.57 4.02
N THR A 452 10.28 24.23 5.15
CA THR A 452 10.11 25.68 5.31
C THR A 452 11.37 26.31 5.89
N VAL A 453 11.84 27.38 5.23
CA VAL A 453 12.94 28.22 5.72
C VAL A 453 12.46 29.66 5.93
N THR A 454 13.01 30.33 6.93
CA THR A 454 12.69 31.74 7.23
C THR A 454 13.73 32.66 6.61
N LEU A 455 13.30 33.55 5.72
CA LEU A 455 14.11 34.59 5.13
C LEU A 455 14.10 35.86 5.98
N SER A 456 15.26 36.48 6.19
CA SER A 456 15.36 37.74 6.93
C SER A 456 16.33 38.71 6.27
N ASN A 457 16.10 40.01 6.46
CA ASN A 457 17.05 41.01 5.97
C ASN A 457 18.16 41.22 7.00
N PHE A 458 19.37 41.51 6.55
CA PHE A 458 20.42 42.02 7.44
C PHE A 458 19.98 43.35 8.07
N VAL A 459 20.36 43.54 9.34
CA VAL A 459 20.14 44.80 10.05
C VAL A 459 21.21 45.79 9.62
N VAL A 460 20.82 46.78 8.81
CA VAL A 460 21.71 47.88 8.40
C VAL A 460 21.62 49.03 9.40
N THR A 461 22.76 49.43 9.97
CA THR A 461 22.87 50.64 10.81
C THR A 461 23.53 51.75 10.02
N PRO A 462 22.93 52.95 9.91
CA PRO A 462 23.56 54.10 9.28
C PRO A 462 24.92 54.44 9.94
N PRO A 463 25.97 54.77 9.17
CA PRO A 463 27.24 55.20 9.74
C PRO A 463 27.08 56.53 10.48
N THR A 464 27.70 56.70 11.65
CA THR A 464 27.80 58.04 12.26
C THR A 464 29.01 58.77 11.70
N ILE A 465 28.86 60.08 11.47
CA ILE A 465 29.94 60.96 11.04
C ILE A 465 30.29 61.87 12.22
N ASP A 466 31.55 61.81 12.66
CA ASP A 466 32.12 62.78 13.59
C ASP A 466 32.63 63.98 12.78
N ALA A 467 32.01 65.14 12.97
CA ALA A 467 32.31 66.37 12.26
C ALA A 467 32.14 67.57 13.20
N PRO A 468 33.04 68.57 13.15
CA PRO A 468 32.82 69.83 13.84
C PRO A 468 31.63 70.58 13.20
N PRO A 469 30.90 71.40 13.96
CA PRO A 469 29.77 72.17 13.44
C PRO A 469 30.18 73.22 12.38
N GLY A 470 31.46 73.59 12.32
CA GLY A 470 32.02 74.48 11.32
C GLY A 470 33.50 74.79 11.53
N PHE A 471 34.07 75.62 10.65
CA PHE A 471 35.47 76.08 10.68
C PHE A 471 35.58 77.49 10.09
N CYS A 472 36.62 78.24 10.43
CA CYS A 472 36.84 79.59 9.91
C CYS A 472 37.31 79.56 8.44
N GLU A 473 37.04 80.62 7.70
CA GLU A 473 37.57 80.87 6.36
C GLU A 473 39.11 80.72 6.38
N ASP A 474 39.64 80.06 5.34
CA ASP A 474 41.04 79.60 5.21
C ASP A 474 41.50 78.48 6.19
N ALA A 475 40.60 77.96 7.04
CA ALA A 475 40.83 76.73 7.80
C ALA A 475 40.23 75.50 7.07
N SER A 476 40.36 74.32 7.67
CA SER A 476 39.72 73.10 7.17
C SER A 476 39.13 72.29 8.32
N ALA A 477 38.09 71.51 8.02
CA ALA A 477 37.49 70.55 8.94
C ALA A 477 37.80 69.13 8.50
N THR A 478 38.02 68.23 9.46
CA THR A 478 38.12 66.79 9.21
C THR A 478 36.81 66.13 9.61
N LEU A 479 36.21 65.39 8.68
CA LEU A 479 35.03 64.57 8.90
C LEU A 479 35.48 63.10 8.93
N THR A 480 35.09 62.37 9.96
CA THR A 480 35.47 60.97 10.14
C THR A 480 34.23 60.09 10.26
N ALA A 481 34.07 59.11 9.38
CA ALA A 481 33.04 58.09 9.54
C ALA A 481 33.48 57.06 10.58
N GLN A 482 32.55 56.56 11.40
CA GLN A 482 32.86 55.54 12.41
C GLN A 482 33.55 54.32 11.79
N PRO A 483 34.64 53.79 12.40
CA PRO A 483 35.29 52.58 11.92
C PRO A 483 34.40 51.34 12.07
N GLY A 484 34.61 50.34 11.21
CA GLY A 484 33.88 49.06 11.24
C GLY A 484 33.29 48.63 9.91
N TYR A 485 33.34 49.49 8.89
CA TYR A 485 32.88 49.19 7.53
C TYR A 485 34.02 48.70 6.63
N VAL A 486 33.69 47.86 5.66
CA VAL A 486 34.62 47.27 4.68
C VAL A 486 35.06 48.31 3.64
N SER A 487 34.16 49.22 3.25
CA SER A 487 34.48 50.30 2.32
C SER A 487 33.75 51.59 2.69
N TYR A 488 34.31 52.71 2.23
CA TYR A 488 33.78 54.07 2.37
C TYR A 488 33.78 54.72 0.99
N THR A 489 32.79 55.54 0.68
CA THR A 489 32.74 56.36 -0.52
C THR A 489 32.02 57.66 -0.18
N TRP A 490 32.79 58.73 -0.08
CA TRP A 490 32.29 60.06 0.21
C TRP A 490 31.77 60.77 -1.05
N SER A 491 30.93 61.80 -0.88
CA SER A 491 30.42 62.64 -1.97
C SER A 491 31.53 63.32 -2.79
N ASN A 492 32.70 63.53 -2.21
CA ASN A 492 33.91 64.02 -2.90
C ASN A 492 34.72 62.91 -3.61
N SER A 493 34.15 61.71 -3.74
CA SER A 493 34.78 60.51 -4.31
C SER A 493 35.96 59.93 -3.51
N SER A 494 36.21 60.38 -2.28
CA SER A 494 37.21 59.76 -1.41
C SER A 494 36.74 58.38 -0.92
N THR A 495 37.68 57.43 -0.83
CA THR A 495 37.43 56.09 -0.26
C THR A 495 38.06 55.88 1.12
N GLN A 496 38.67 56.94 1.69
CA GLN A 496 39.26 56.90 3.02
C GLN A 496 38.17 57.03 4.11
N PRO A 497 38.40 56.48 5.32
CA PRO A 497 37.46 56.60 6.44
C PRO A 497 37.29 58.04 6.97
N SER A 498 38.17 58.95 6.58
CA SER A 498 38.09 60.38 6.88
C SER A 498 38.39 61.24 5.65
N ILE A 499 37.75 62.41 5.58
CA ILE A 499 38.02 63.46 4.58
C ILE A 499 38.35 64.78 5.27
N THR A 500 39.17 65.60 4.62
CA THR A 500 39.41 66.99 5.03
C THR A 500 38.77 67.91 3.99
N VAL A 501 37.97 68.86 4.46
CA VAL A 501 37.20 69.78 3.63
C VAL A 501 37.57 71.22 3.96
N ALA A 502 37.72 72.04 2.92
CA ALA A 502 38.06 73.46 3.03
C ALA A 502 36.90 74.39 2.62
N GLU A 503 35.78 73.80 2.19
CA GLU A 503 34.54 74.52 1.86
C GLU A 503 33.41 73.99 2.75
N GLY A 504 32.45 74.86 3.08
CA GLY A 504 31.25 74.45 3.79
C GLY A 504 30.29 73.72 2.84
N GLY A 505 29.52 72.76 3.38
CA GLY A 505 28.54 72.01 2.61
C GLY A 505 28.15 70.67 3.26
N VAL A 506 27.27 69.95 2.57
CA VAL A 506 26.80 68.63 2.98
C VAL A 506 27.68 67.54 2.38
N TYR A 507 28.32 66.75 3.24
CA TYR A 507 29.16 65.63 2.88
C TYR A 507 28.48 64.32 3.25
N GLU A 508 28.11 63.54 2.23
CA GLU A 508 27.52 62.21 2.39
C GLU A 508 28.61 61.13 2.30
N VAL A 509 28.53 60.10 3.13
CA VAL A 509 29.34 58.89 3.03
C VAL A 509 28.44 57.68 2.81
N SER A 510 28.77 56.89 1.79
CA SER A 510 28.25 55.55 1.58
C SER A 510 29.26 54.54 2.10
N VAL A 511 28.79 53.60 2.92
CA VAL A 511 29.62 52.54 3.52
C VAL A 511 29.04 51.18 3.20
N VAL A 512 29.91 50.17 3.13
CA VAL A 512 29.49 48.76 3.01
C VAL A 512 29.95 48.03 4.26
N ASP A 513 29.03 47.36 4.96
CA ASP A 513 29.35 46.58 6.16
C ASP A 513 30.07 45.26 5.82
N ALA A 514 30.40 44.48 6.86
CA ALA A 514 31.06 43.17 6.69
C ALA A 514 30.18 42.12 5.97
N ASN A 515 28.86 42.32 5.94
CA ASN A 515 27.90 41.45 5.26
C ASN A 515 27.62 41.90 3.81
N GLY A 516 28.28 42.96 3.34
CA GLY A 516 28.10 43.49 1.99
C GLY A 516 26.95 44.49 1.83
N CYS A 517 26.29 44.90 2.92
CA CYS A 517 25.12 45.77 2.83
C CYS A 517 25.50 47.27 2.78
N PRO A 518 24.97 48.02 1.80
CA PRO A 518 25.23 49.45 1.69
C PRO A 518 24.38 50.25 2.70
N SER A 519 24.96 51.30 3.26
CA SER A 519 24.27 52.30 4.06
C SER A 519 24.86 53.68 3.86
N THR A 520 24.07 54.74 3.98
CA THR A 520 24.55 56.12 3.82
C THR A 520 24.20 56.99 5.02
N ASN A 521 25.00 58.02 5.24
CA ASN A 521 24.67 59.13 6.14
C ASN A 521 25.35 60.42 5.65
N ALA A 522 24.86 61.58 6.07
CA ALA A 522 25.40 62.88 5.69
C ALA A 522 25.63 63.78 6.90
N ALA A 523 26.65 64.62 6.82
CA ALA A 523 26.94 65.68 7.78
C ALA A 523 27.03 67.03 7.06
N ASP A 524 26.52 68.08 7.69
CA ASP A 524 26.58 69.46 7.19
C ASP A 524 27.62 70.24 8.00
N VAL A 525 28.54 70.92 7.33
CA VAL A 525 29.63 71.68 7.95
C VAL A 525 29.65 73.09 7.39
N VAL A 526 29.66 74.11 8.26
CA VAL A 526 29.59 75.53 7.86
C VAL A 526 30.99 76.17 7.84
N ALA A 527 31.31 76.93 6.80
CA ALA A 527 32.49 77.81 6.77
C ALA A 527 32.13 79.22 7.27
N PHE A 528 32.80 79.70 8.32
CA PHE A 528 32.55 81.01 8.96
C PHE A 528 33.52 82.07 8.44
N ALA A 529 33.01 83.24 8.00
CA ALA A 529 33.86 84.35 7.56
C ALA A 529 34.69 84.95 8.72
N LEU A 530 35.89 85.47 8.41
CA LEU A 530 36.72 86.14 9.42
C LEU A 530 36.13 87.50 9.85
N PRO A 531 36.18 87.88 11.15
CA PRO A 531 35.70 89.19 11.59
C PRO A 531 36.61 90.33 11.11
N SER A 532 36.03 91.49 10.78
CA SER A 532 36.76 92.72 10.40
C SER A 532 36.52 93.83 11.44
N PRO A 533 37.35 93.94 12.50
CA PRO A 533 37.16 94.95 13.55
C PRO A 533 37.36 96.37 13.04
N GLN A 534 36.60 97.34 13.55
CA GLN A 534 36.76 98.78 13.26
C GLN A 534 37.11 99.51 14.55
N ILE A 535 38.05 100.47 14.50
CA ILE A 535 38.46 101.29 15.65
C ILE A 535 37.83 102.68 15.50
N GLY A 536 36.86 103.00 16.36
CA GLY A 536 36.24 104.33 16.45
C GLY A 536 36.85 105.20 17.56
N GLY A 537 36.52 106.50 17.56
CA GLY A 537 37.01 107.48 18.55
C GLY A 537 37.69 108.69 17.90
N SER A 538 38.06 109.67 18.71
CA SER A 538 38.82 110.84 18.22
C SER A 538 40.29 110.49 18.07
N THR A 539 40.88 110.84 16.94
CA THR A 539 42.30 110.55 16.63
C THR A 539 43.25 111.68 17.05
N THR A 540 42.78 112.71 17.77
CA THR A 540 43.58 113.88 18.16
C THR A 540 43.23 114.37 19.58
N PHE A 541 44.21 114.85 20.35
CA PHE A 541 44.02 115.48 21.67
C PHE A 541 45.01 116.65 21.91
N CYS A 542 44.65 117.70 22.68
CA CYS A 542 45.58 118.80 23.02
C CYS A 542 46.63 118.32 24.06
N THR A 543 47.80 118.96 24.12
CA THR A 543 48.87 118.63 25.07
C THR A 543 48.38 118.51 26.52
N GLY A 544 48.70 117.38 27.16
CA GLY A 544 48.30 117.07 28.53
C GLY A 544 46.89 116.48 28.71
N LEU A 545 46.15 116.26 27.62
CA LEU A 545 44.85 115.57 27.60
C LEU A 545 44.98 114.12 27.07
N SER A 546 43.85 113.43 26.87
CA SER A 546 43.79 112.07 26.33
C SER A 546 42.58 111.91 25.41
N THR A 547 42.60 110.91 24.54
CA THR A 547 41.46 110.48 23.72
C THR A 547 41.04 109.04 24.05
N THR A 548 39.84 108.63 23.65
CA THR A 548 39.30 107.28 23.88
C THR A 548 39.04 106.59 22.54
N LEU A 549 39.48 105.34 22.40
CA LEU A 549 39.24 104.48 21.24
C LEU A 549 38.31 103.33 21.62
N ASN A 550 37.38 102.99 20.74
CA ASN A 550 36.34 101.98 20.99
C ASN A 550 36.15 101.07 19.76
N ALA A 551 36.16 99.75 19.97
CA ALA A 551 36.06 98.73 18.94
C ALA A 551 34.68 98.06 18.81
N GLY A 552 33.68 98.51 19.59
CA GLY A 552 32.37 97.86 19.71
C GLY A 552 32.39 96.62 20.60
N ASP A 553 31.26 96.23 21.20
CA ASP A 553 31.12 95.17 22.21
C ASP A 553 30.68 93.80 21.64
N THR A 554 30.76 93.63 20.32
CA THR A 554 30.22 92.46 19.60
C THR A 554 31.16 91.25 19.53
N TYR A 555 32.41 91.37 20.00
CA TYR A 555 33.42 90.32 19.91
C TYR A 555 33.57 89.57 21.24
N THR A 556 33.96 88.30 21.20
CA THR A 556 34.14 87.49 22.42
C THR A 556 35.44 87.81 23.15
N SER A 557 36.47 88.29 22.43
CA SER A 557 37.70 88.78 23.04
C SER A 557 38.35 89.89 22.23
N TYR A 558 39.14 90.72 22.93
CA TYR A 558 39.85 91.87 22.40
C TYR A 558 41.31 91.79 22.86
N GLN A 559 42.22 92.23 22.01
CA GLN A 559 43.63 92.39 22.34
C GLN A 559 44.18 93.61 21.62
N TRP A 560 44.36 94.69 22.38
CA TRP A 560 44.98 95.92 21.90
C TRP A 560 46.50 95.86 22.01
N SER A 561 47.21 96.69 21.23
CA SER A 561 48.67 96.75 21.23
C SER A 561 49.26 97.31 22.53
N ASP A 562 48.47 98.00 23.34
CA ASP A 562 48.82 98.44 24.70
C ASP A 562 48.68 97.30 25.74
N GLY A 563 48.21 96.12 25.31
CA GLY A 563 47.96 94.96 26.15
C GLY A 563 46.55 94.90 26.76
N SER A 564 45.69 95.88 26.49
CA SER A 564 44.32 95.89 26.99
C SER A 564 43.45 94.82 26.31
N THR A 565 42.46 94.33 27.06
CA THR A 565 41.49 93.32 26.61
C THR A 565 40.04 93.80 26.68
N THR A 566 39.82 95.09 26.93
CA THR A 566 38.49 95.70 26.97
C THR A 566 38.08 96.23 25.59
N PRO A 567 36.78 96.36 25.28
CA PRO A 567 36.31 96.97 24.01
C PRO A 567 36.71 98.44 23.81
N GLU A 568 37.07 99.12 24.91
CA GLU A 568 37.41 100.55 24.95
C GLU A 568 38.73 100.77 25.69
N ILE A 569 39.56 101.69 25.18
CA ILE A 569 40.86 102.08 25.75
C ILE A 569 41.04 103.60 25.73
N VAL A 570 41.81 104.13 26.69
CA VAL A 570 42.18 105.55 26.75
C VAL A 570 43.63 105.70 26.32
N VAL A 571 43.88 106.55 25.32
CA VAL A 571 45.20 106.78 24.74
C VAL A 571 45.61 108.22 25.02
N ASN A 572 46.75 108.39 25.70
CA ASN A 572 47.32 109.67 26.09
C ASN A 572 48.72 109.92 25.49
N THR A 573 49.16 109.02 24.59
CA THR A 573 50.42 109.14 23.87
C THR A 573 50.14 109.02 22.36
N PRO A 574 50.73 109.87 21.51
CA PRO A 574 50.60 109.73 20.06
C PRO A 574 51.29 108.46 19.56
N GLY A 575 50.74 107.84 18.50
CA GLY A 575 51.27 106.60 17.92
C GLY A 575 50.21 105.73 17.24
N VAL A 576 50.63 104.58 16.71
CA VAL A 576 49.74 103.57 16.10
C VAL A 576 49.32 102.55 17.14
N ILE A 577 48.01 102.35 17.28
CA ILE A 577 47.41 101.36 18.16
C ILE A 577 46.79 100.24 17.30
N GLY A 578 47.21 99.00 17.53
CA GLY A 578 46.66 97.80 16.88
C GLY A 578 45.59 97.11 17.73
N LEU A 579 44.68 96.39 17.08
CA LEU A 579 43.61 95.62 17.68
C LEU A 579 43.50 94.25 17.01
N THR A 580 43.40 93.19 17.81
CA THR A 580 43.00 91.85 17.38
C THR A 580 41.73 91.45 18.14
N VAL A 581 40.74 90.87 17.46
CA VAL A 581 39.48 90.40 18.05
C VAL A 581 39.19 88.95 17.69
N THR A 582 38.42 88.27 18.54
CA THR A 582 37.85 86.95 18.23
C THR A 582 36.32 87.03 18.27
N ASP A 583 35.63 86.42 17.31
CA ASP A 583 34.16 86.39 17.26
C ASP A 583 33.56 85.22 18.09
N ALA A 584 32.24 85.04 18.02
CA ALA A 584 31.53 83.97 18.71
C ALA A 584 31.79 82.56 18.13
N ASN A 585 32.26 82.46 16.89
CA ASN A 585 32.60 81.21 16.22
C ASN A 585 34.09 80.84 16.39
N GLY A 586 34.87 81.66 17.12
CA GLY A 586 36.29 81.45 17.38
C GLY A 586 37.22 81.97 16.27
N CYS A 587 36.70 82.74 15.30
CA CYS A 587 37.47 83.30 14.20
C CYS A 587 38.14 84.62 14.60
N ILE A 588 39.38 84.83 14.14
CA ILE A 588 40.25 85.94 14.57
C ILE A 588 40.41 86.97 13.44
N GLY A 589 40.34 88.26 13.78
CA GLY A 589 40.55 89.38 12.85
C GLY A 589 41.33 90.53 13.49
N SER A 590 41.92 91.43 12.70
CA SER A 590 42.75 92.53 13.21
C SER A 590 42.62 93.84 12.42
N ASN A 591 42.93 94.98 13.06
CA ASN A 591 42.95 96.33 12.48
C ASN A 591 43.89 97.29 13.29
N SER A 592 44.20 98.50 12.80
CA SER A 592 45.03 99.50 13.51
C SER A 592 44.65 100.95 13.22
N GLN A 593 44.96 101.88 14.14
CA GLN A 593 44.63 103.31 14.07
C GLN A 593 45.76 104.23 14.60
N GLU A 594 46.00 105.37 13.94
CA GLU A 594 47.01 106.39 14.34
C GLU A 594 46.40 107.56 15.15
N ILE A 595 47.09 108.03 16.20
CA ILE A 595 46.68 109.09 17.15
C ILE A 595 47.72 110.23 17.23
N ILE A 596 47.26 111.51 17.28
CA ILE A 596 48.07 112.74 17.17
C ILE A 596 47.85 113.72 18.35
N GLU A 597 48.89 114.46 18.80
CA GLU A 597 48.84 115.49 19.86
C GLU A 597 48.93 116.94 19.28
N ALA A 598 48.16 117.92 19.81
CA ALA A 598 48.07 119.32 19.31
C ALA A 598 48.56 120.43 20.31
N GLU A 599 49.11 121.56 19.81
CA GLU A 599 49.81 122.66 20.57
C GLU A 599 48.91 123.79 21.17
N GLN A 600 49.44 124.62 22.11
CA GLN A 600 48.74 125.72 22.84
C GLN A 600 48.89 127.14 22.20
N LEU A 601 47.90 128.05 22.36
CA LEU A 601 47.80 129.39 21.71
C LEU A 601 48.30 130.61 22.53
N SER A 602 48.75 131.70 21.85
CA SER A 602 49.16 133.00 22.48
C SER A 602 48.72 134.27 21.68
N PRO A 603 47.71 135.05 22.10
CA PRO A 603 47.20 136.24 21.36
C PRO A 603 48.00 137.56 21.59
N VAL A 604 47.92 138.52 20.64
CA VAL A 604 48.62 139.83 20.68
C VAL A 604 47.66 141.01 20.37
N VAL A 605 47.72 142.11 21.13
CA VAL A 605 46.85 143.30 20.96
C VAL A 605 47.58 144.50 20.29
N SER A 606 46.92 145.14 19.31
CA SER A 606 47.42 146.24 18.46
C SER A 606 46.48 147.48 18.45
N GLY A 607 47.00 148.71 18.20
CA GLY A 607 46.21 149.96 18.11
C GLY A 607 46.82 151.19 18.84
N PRO A 608 46.39 152.44 18.56
CA PRO A 608 46.87 153.64 19.26
C PRO A 608 46.40 153.66 20.72
N ARG A 609 47.29 154.05 21.65
CA ARG A 609 47.04 154.00 23.10
C ARG A 609 46.76 155.36 23.75
N SER A 610 46.53 156.42 22.97
CA SER A 610 46.19 157.76 23.50
C SER A 610 45.26 158.56 22.57
N PHE A 611 44.48 159.51 23.11
CA PHE A 611 43.56 160.40 22.37
C PHE A 611 43.34 161.77 23.09
N CYS A 612 43.03 162.88 22.37
CA CYS A 612 42.72 164.19 22.99
C CYS A 612 41.33 164.17 23.67
N ALA A 613 41.11 165.04 24.66
CA ALA A 613 39.81 165.22 25.32
C ALA A 613 38.67 165.40 24.31
N GLY A 614 37.64 164.54 24.38
CA GLY A 614 36.51 164.50 23.43
C GLY A 614 36.67 163.56 22.22
N GLN A 615 37.78 162.83 22.08
CA GLN A 615 38.03 161.85 21.00
C GLN A 615 38.01 160.36 21.49
N GLN A 616 38.34 159.39 20.62
CA GLN A 616 38.36 157.94 20.91
C GLN A 616 39.48 157.19 20.13
N THR A 617 39.85 155.97 20.55
CA THR A 617 40.84 155.08 19.86
C THR A 617 40.35 153.62 19.74
N THR A 618 40.98 152.78 18.91
CA THR A 618 40.59 151.38 18.65
C THR A 618 41.75 150.40 18.93
N LEU A 619 41.46 149.29 19.62
CA LEU A 619 42.36 148.16 19.91
C LEU A 619 41.90 146.88 19.17
N SER A 620 42.82 146.01 18.71
CA SER A 620 42.51 144.75 17.99
C SER A 620 43.42 143.58 18.41
N ALA A 621 42.87 142.38 18.59
CA ALA A 621 43.57 141.15 19.01
C ALA A 621 44.01 140.23 17.86
N GLY A 622 43.82 140.67 16.60
CA GLY A 622 44.12 139.88 15.40
C GLY A 622 43.01 138.88 15.01
N ASN A 623 42.93 138.54 13.73
CA ASN A 623 41.95 137.58 13.20
C ASN A 623 42.55 136.16 13.19
N GLY A 624 41.73 135.12 13.42
CA GLY A 624 42.15 133.71 13.28
C GLY A 624 41.80 132.78 14.43
N PHE A 625 41.12 133.26 15.48
CA PHE A 625 40.64 132.44 16.59
C PHE A 625 39.14 132.11 16.41
N ALA A 626 38.70 130.95 16.90
CA ALA A 626 37.30 130.53 16.87
C ALA A 626 36.41 131.35 17.82
N THR A 627 36.94 131.80 18.96
CA THR A 627 36.24 132.70 19.88
C THR A 627 37.15 133.80 20.44
N TYR A 628 36.54 134.94 20.80
CA TYR A 628 37.18 136.12 21.41
C TYR A 628 36.35 136.56 22.62
N ALA A 629 37.00 136.96 23.71
CA ALA A 629 36.35 137.53 24.89
C ALA A 629 37.19 138.66 25.51
N TRP A 630 36.76 139.91 25.32
CA TRP A 630 37.39 141.11 25.88
C TRP A 630 36.82 141.47 27.26
N SER A 631 37.64 142.09 28.12
CA SER A 631 37.26 142.62 29.44
C SER A 631 36.14 143.66 29.44
N ASN A 632 35.91 144.38 28.32
CA ASN A 632 34.77 145.28 28.17
C ASN A 632 33.46 144.56 27.78
N GLY A 633 33.49 143.22 27.72
CA GLY A 633 32.36 142.37 27.34
C GLY A 633 32.23 142.09 25.84
N SER A 634 33.13 142.63 24.99
CA SER A 634 33.08 142.39 23.55
C SER A 634 33.56 140.98 23.18
N SER A 635 32.87 140.36 22.22
CA SER A 635 33.31 139.12 21.56
C SER A 635 33.83 139.35 20.14
N GLU A 636 34.02 140.61 19.75
CA GLU A 636 34.57 140.98 18.45
C GLU A 636 36.10 140.97 18.48
N PRO A 637 36.80 140.76 17.35
CA PRO A 637 38.26 140.79 17.29
C PRO A 637 38.87 142.17 17.56
N SER A 638 38.06 143.24 17.61
CA SER A 638 38.50 144.60 17.94
C SER A 638 37.48 145.37 18.79
N ILE A 639 37.95 146.37 19.54
CA ILE A 639 37.14 147.24 20.41
C ILE A 639 37.53 148.72 20.22
N THR A 640 36.55 149.62 20.25
CA THR A 640 36.78 151.08 20.29
C THR A 640 36.52 151.60 21.70
N VAL A 641 37.45 152.42 22.21
CA VAL A 641 37.48 152.88 23.60
C VAL A 641 37.67 154.39 23.65
N ASN A 642 36.88 155.06 24.49
CA ASN A 642 36.85 156.52 24.67
C ASN A 642 37.09 156.94 26.14
N THR A 643 37.41 155.98 27.00
CA THR A 643 37.81 156.19 28.39
C THR A 643 39.18 155.57 28.63
N PRO A 644 40.08 156.24 29.37
CA PRO A 644 41.37 155.66 29.73
C PRO A 644 41.18 154.45 30.68
N GLY A 645 42.04 153.42 30.57
CA GLY A 645 41.94 152.19 31.36
C GLY A 645 42.68 150.98 30.78
N MET A 646 42.56 149.82 31.44
CA MET A 646 43.15 148.52 31.04
C MET A 646 42.14 147.64 30.28
N TYR A 647 42.59 146.90 29.26
CA TYR A 647 41.77 145.99 28.45
C TYR A 647 42.45 144.61 28.25
N THR A 648 41.80 143.52 28.66
CA THR A 648 42.23 142.09 28.54
C THR A 648 41.43 141.34 27.46
N ILE A 649 42.01 140.33 26.78
CA ILE A 649 41.38 139.43 25.77
C ILE A 649 41.75 137.95 25.98
N SER A 650 40.78 137.05 25.90
CA SER A 650 40.95 135.58 25.83
C SER A 650 40.45 135.01 24.48
N VAL A 651 41.15 134.00 23.92
CA VAL A 651 40.86 133.38 22.61
C VAL A 651 40.90 131.84 22.64
N THR A 652 40.18 131.17 21.74
CA THR A 652 40.16 129.70 21.56
C THR A 652 40.14 129.34 20.08
N ASP A 653 40.78 128.27 19.63
CA ASP A 653 40.75 127.79 18.23
C ASP A 653 39.67 126.71 17.96
N ALA A 654 39.64 126.18 16.72
CA ALA A 654 38.72 125.13 16.31
C ALA A 654 39.08 123.72 16.86
N GLY A 655 40.31 123.52 17.33
CA GLY A 655 40.77 122.29 17.99
C GLY A 655 40.47 122.24 19.49
N GLY A 656 39.91 123.33 20.04
CA GLY A 656 39.50 123.44 21.43
C GLY A 656 40.61 123.93 22.38
N CYS A 657 41.77 124.32 21.88
CA CYS A 657 42.87 124.83 22.72
C CYS A 657 42.76 126.38 22.87
N SER A 658 43.19 126.99 24.02
CA SER A 658 42.90 128.41 24.40
C SER A 658 44.11 129.25 24.92
N GLY A 659 44.04 130.60 24.91
CA GLY A 659 45.07 131.56 25.46
C GLY A 659 44.59 133.02 25.75
N GLU A 660 45.34 133.87 26.50
CA GLU A 660 44.92 135.21 27.04
C GLU A 660 46.03 136.34 27.05
N THR A 661 45.69 137.66 26.95
CA THR A 661 46.63 138.84 27.04
C THR A 661 45.99 140.20 27.45
N THR A 662 46.74 141.28 27.82
CA THR A 662 46.23 142.60 28.37
C THR A 662 47.03 143.90 27.98
N VAL A 663 46.38 145.09 27.82
CA VAL A 663 47.00 146.44 27.47
C VAL A 663 46.35 147.70 28.15
N GLU A 664 47.00 148.90 28.12
CA GLU A 664 46.55 150.21 28.73
C GLU A 664 46.33 151.37 27.70
N VAL A 665 45.36 152.30 27.96
CA VAL A 665 45.02 153.49 27.12
C VAL A 665 44.86 154.82 27.94
N VAL A 666 45.32 155.99 27.43
CA VAL A 666 45.34 157.33 28.13
C VAL A 666 44.69 158.52 27.36
N GLN A 667 44.33 159.64 28.03
CA GLN A 667 43.69 160.86 27.44
C GLN A 667 44.51 162.17 27.66
N ASN A 668 44.58 163.09 26.69
CA ASN A 668 45.36 164.36 26.71
C ASN A 668 44.49 165.67 26.80
N GLU A 669 44.99 166.76 27.41
CA GLU A 669 44.30 168.09 27.63
C GLU A 669 44.45 169.12 26.46
N LEU A 670 43.66 170.22 26.45
CA LEU A 670 43.61 171.28 25.39
C LEU A 670 44.43 172.57 25.71
N PRO A 671 44.99 173.30 24.71
CA PRO A 671 45.67 174.61 24.91
C PRO A 671 44.71 175.81 25.13
N ILE A 672 45.24 177.01 25.50
CA ILE A 672 44.45 178.25 25.82
C ILE A 672 44.93 179.47 24.99
N ALA A 673 44.06 180.10 24.19
CA ALA A 673 44.37 181.26 23.34
C ALA A 673 43.99 182.65 23.95
N GLU A 674 44.85 183.68 23.86
CA GLU A 674 44.58 185.07 24.29
C GLU A 674 45.34 186.11 23.43
N ILE A 675 44.91 187.39 23.39
CA ILE A 675 45.52 188.49 22.59
C ILE A 675 45.69 189.76 23.46
N ASP A 676 46.87 190.40 23.41
CA ASP A 676 47.21 191.60 24.20
C ASP A 676 47.76 192.77 23.32
N GLY A 677 47.60 194.05 23.71
CA GLY A 677 48.12 195.22 22.94
C GLY A 677 47.29 196.51 23.01
N ILE A 678 47.77 197.60 22.39
CA ILE A 678 47.09 198.92 22.43
C ILE A 678 45.95 198.94 21.40
N THR A 679 44.72 199.20 21.84
CA THR A 679 43.52 199.11 20.99
C THR A 679 42.99 200.46 20.47
N ALA A 680 43.72 201.57 20.68
CA ALA A 680 43.37 202.90 20.15
C ALA A 680 44.60 203.71 19.71
N PHE A 681 44.57 204.29 18.50
CA PHE A 681 45.67 205.11 17.95
C PHE A 681 45.15 206.35 17.18
N CYS A 682 45.97 207.39 16.99
CA CYS A 682 45.57 208.58 16.22
C CYS A 682 45.58 208.32 14.72
N ASP A 683 44.72 208.99 13.96
CA ASP A 683 44.61 208.81 12.51
C ASP A 683 45.97 209.08 11.81
N GLY A 684 46.50 208.08 11.11
CA GLY A 684 47.86 208.06 10.56
C GLY A 684 48.95 207.39 11.41
N ALA A 685 48.63 206.88 12.61
CA ALA A 685 49.54 206.07 13.44
C ALA A 685 49.27 204.54 13.29
N ALA A 686 50.11 203.70 13.91
CA ALA A 686 49.99 202.24 13.92
C ALA A 686 50.04 201.68 15.37
N SER A 687 49.44 200.52 15.61
CA SER A 687 49.48 199.79 16.89
C SER A 687 49.94 198.33 16.72
N GLU A 688 50.42 197.68 17.78
CA GLU A 688 50.86 196.27 17.77
C GLU A 688 50.03 195.39 18.72
N LEU A 689 49.64 194.19 18.26
CA LEU A 689 48.94 193.14 19.03
C LEU A 689 49.85 191.90 19.17
N GLN A 690 49.81 191.21 20.32
CA GLN A 690 50.67 190.07 20.67
C GLN A 690 49.88 188.85 21.17
N ALA A 691 50.46 187.65 20.98
CA ALA A 691 49.97 186.34 21.42
C ALA A 691 50.91 185.70 22.47
N PRO A 692 50.40 184.86 23.40
CA PRO A 692 51.24 184.14 24.37
C PRO A 692 52.28 183.24 23.69
N PRO A 693 53.57 183.30 24.05
CA PRO A 693 54.59 182.41 23.51
C PRO A 693 54.48 180.99 24.12
N GLY A 694 54.92 179.96 23.40
CA GLY A 694 55.01 178.57 23.88
C GLY A 694 54.29 177.51 23.04
N TYR A 695 53.48 177.91 22.06
CA TYR A 695 52.75 176.98 21.20
C TYR A 695 53.48 176.71 19.87
N PRO A 696 53.46 175.46 19.37
CA PRO A 696 54.06 175.07 18.08
C PRO A 696 53.59 175.89 16.88
N THR A 697 52.33 176.32 16.85
CA THR A 697 51.77 177.09 15.73
C THR A 697 50.85 178.21 16.21
N TYR A 698 50.93 179.36 15.54
CA TYR A 698 50.06 180.52 15.70
C TYR A 698 49.45 180.86 14.35
N ARG A 699 48.22 181.33 14.33
CA ARG A 699 47.57 181.83 13.13
C ARG A 699 46.66 182.99 13.46
N TRP A 700 47.03 184.19 13.01
CA TRP A 700 46.19 185.37 13.12
C TRP A 700 45.15 185.44 12.00
N SER A 701 44.06 186.19 12.20
CA SER A 701 43.05 186.45 11.17
C SER A 701 43.58 187.27 9.98
N THR A 702 44.69 187.99 10.16
CA THR A 702 45.46 188.61 9.06
C THR A 702 46.18 187.57 8.19
N GLY A 703 46.24 186.32 8.64
CA GLY A 703 47.02 185.24 8.03
C GLY A 703 48.46 185.15 8.56
N ALA A 704 48.89 186.05 9.44
CA ALA A 704 50.25 186.04 9.97
C ALA A 704 50.47 184.82 10.91
N PRO A 705 51.56 184.05 10.75
CA PRO A 705 51.93 182.95 11.64
C PRO A 705 52.92 183.38 12.72
N THR A 706 52.84 184.63 13.16
CA THR A 706 53.79 185.27 14.08
C THR A 706 53.18 185.42 15.46
N THR A 707 54.01 185.67 16.47
CA THR A 707 53.54 185.96 17.84
C THR A 707 53.07 187.41 18.02
N SER A 708 53.30 188.30 17.05
CA SER A 708 52.73 189.65 17.04
C SER A 708 52.35 190.11 15.62
N ILE A 709 51.42 191.07 15.54
CA ILE A 709 51.01 191.75 14.30
C ILE A 709 50.94 193.27 14.53
N THR A 710 51.36 194.06 13.54
CA THR A 710 51.13 195.51 13.53
C THR A 710 49.89 195.82 12.71
N VAL A 711 49.02 196.68 13.25
CA VAL A 711 47.73 197.04 12.67
C VAL A 711 47.66 198.56 12.50
N THR A 712 47.30 199.00 11.29
CA THR A 712 47.25 200.43 10.90
C THR A 712 45.82 200.89 10.58
N GLU A 713 44.88 199.96 10.54
CA GLU A 713 43.47 200.24 10.30
C GLU A 713 42.64 199.74 11.50
N PRO A 714 41.55 200.44 11.85
CA PRO A 714 40.63 199.94 12.87
C PRO A 714 39.90 198.68 12.37
N GLY A 715 39.78 197.67 13.23
CA GLY A 715 39.21 196.36 12.87
C GLY A 715 39.30 195.32 13.99
N SER A 716 38.79 194.11 13.76
CA SER A 716 38.90 192.97 14.69
C SER A 716 39.92 191.94 14.21
N TYR A 717 40.79 191.49 15.12
CA TYR A 717 41.89 190.57 14.87
C TYR A 717 41.76 189.31 15.74
N GLY A 718 41.78 188.12 15.12
CA GLY A 718 41.67 186.81 15.78
C GLY A 718 42.98 186.01 15.79
N LEU A 719 43.14 185.05 16.69
CA LEU A 719 44.30 184.18 16.90
C LEU A 719 43.84 182.72 17.09
N THR A 720 44.56 181.75 16.50
CA THR A 720 44.42 180.31 16.76
C THR A 720 45.78 179.71 17.10
N ILE A 721 45.85 178.80 18.09
CA ILE A 721 47.05 178.09 18.52
C ILE A 721 46.83 176.55 18.55
N THR A 722 47.88 175.76 18.26
CA THR A 722 47.86 174.28 18.36
C THR A 722 49.03 173.81 19.21
N ASP A 723 48.81 172.84 20.10
CA ASP A 723 49.83 172.24 20.99
C ASP A 723 50.64 171.08 20.37
N ALA A 724 51.58 170.51 21.14
CA ALA A 724 52.47 169.44 20.69
C ALA A 724 51.78 168.05 20.57
N ASN A 725 50.63 167.85 21.21
CA ASN A 725 49.83 166.63 21.13
C ASN A 725 48.79 166.70 19.99
N GLY A 726 48.76 167.82 19.25
CA GLY A 726 47.86 168.07 18.12
C GLY A 726 46.49 168.64 18.51
N CYS A 727 46.30 169.06 19.76
CA CYS A 727 45.04 169.65 20.22
C CYS A 727 45.04 171.21 20.05
N VAL A 728 43.90 171.87 19.79
CA VAL A 728 43.80 173.25 19.19
C VAL A 728 42.82 174.20 19.95
N ASP A 729 43.10 175.52 20.04
CA ASP A 729 42.20 176.58 20.62
C ASP A 729 42.33 178.00 19.96
N SER A 730 41.37 178.96 20.17
CA SER A 730 41.32 180.28 19.47
C SER A 730 40.66 181.49 20.21
N ALA A 731 41.08 182.75 19.94
CA ALA A 731 40.62 184.03 20.56
C ALA A 731 40.55 185.27 19.60
N ALA A 732 39.97 186.44 19.98
CA ALA A 732 39.90 187.68 19.15
C ALA A 732 39.79 189.04 19.92
N VAL A 733 40.29 190.16 19.35
CA VAL A 733 40.26 191.54 19.92
C VAL A 733 39.88 192.62 18.85
N ALA A 734 39.47 193.84 19.25
CA ALA A 734 39.13 194.96 18.35
C ALA A 734 39.96 196.25 18.59
N VAL A 735 40.27 197.00 17.53
CA VAL A 735 41.15 198.20 17.52
C VAL A 735 40.48 199.40 16.83
N SER A 736 40.70 200.64 17.29
CA SER A 736 40.02 201.89 16.86
C SER A 736 40.95 203.11 16.59
N ALA A 737 40.53 204.11 15.79
CA ALA A 737 41.32 205.31 15.44
C ALA A 737 40.66 206.67 15.84
N GLN A 738 41.43 207.71 16.21
CA GLN A 738 40.93 209.04 16.67
C GLN A 738 41.44 210.26 15.84
N PRO A 739 40.62 211.34 15.61
CA PRO A 739 40.94 212.49 14.73
C PRO A 739 41.74 213.66 15.37
N LEU A 740 42.34 214.56 14.55
CA LEU A 740 43.19 215.71 14.94
C LEU A 740 42.43 217.07 15.12
N PRO A 741 42.85 217.99 16.04
CA PRO A 741 42.15 219.25 16.36
C PRO A 741 42.56 220.50 15.51
N SER A 742 41.68 221.53 15.39
CA SER A 742 41.90 222.79 14.63
C SER A 742 41.37 224.07 15.34
N PHE A 743 42.08 225.22 15.31
CA PHE A 743 41.54 226.59 15.60
C PHE A 743 42.37 227.77 15.00
N THR A 744 41.71 228.92 14.75
CA THR A 744 42.17 230.18 14.10
C THR A 744 42.54 231.33 15.07
N LEU A 745 43.49 232.20 14.66
CA LEU A 745 43.93 233.44 15.32
C LEU A 745 42.98 234.65 15.08
N GLU A 746 43.03 235.66 15.96
CA GLU A 746 42.97 237.08 15.57
C GLU A 746 44.40 237.65 15.48
#